data_AF-A0A163I2P7-F1
#
_entry.id   AF-A0A163I2P7-F1
#
_cell.length_a   1.000
_cell.length_b   1.000
_cell.length_c   1.000
_cell.angle_alpha   90.00
_cell.angle_beta   90.00
_cell.angle_gamma   90.00
#
_symmetry.space_group_name_H-M   'P 1'
#
loop_
_entity.id
_entity.type
_entity.pdbx_description
1 polymer ?
#
loop_
_entity_poly.entity_id
_entity_poly.type
_entity_poly.pdbx_seq_one_letter_code
_entity_poly.pdbx_strand_id
1 'polypeptide(L)'
;MAPSKPEVIQQKQRDAASKLDVIVVGAGLGGLGAAISILLEGHNVQILEVAAEIGEIGAGIQCLPNSTRVLISWGLEDALSKLATTPRLCNMIGWKGQKISEMDFHEYEAQCGTPFWDFHRANLHMALLERAIELGAKLTTNSRVVDIEYESSGDSTRAIAVCSDGKRHMADLVVGADGINSKCREILLGHEDPPLLTGDLAYRLLLDTEQMVKDPELRSFVEDPQVNYWIGPDAHAVNYVLRGGKLFNMVLLVPDDMPAGANTLAGNVEEMRALYADWDPRIPKLLALCKDVFKWRLMIRPGLDPTWSHPSAAFTILGDAAHATLPYLASGAGMSIEDGHVLGLCLGAIKNKSTFEKKKALNIYERCRRERTERVVSRGNRQQYLYHVHDGEEQQERDRLLGEFAKFNGKGKIEREQYEAAGLDVEMDPLAWRWGGVGSWLLTYVCEEDVKRRTAEVEAEEKSPIPRTRHKSAMSGPADIAVVSFDRFIHGDDDDRRAVAKQLYNAFSTVGWVYLKDHGIPQARVDEIFSLAKTFFDQPLQEKLRWRLQDAELNQGYTADGDEANGGVDHKECYEHRRFANPCCPADADLPDFRKTVDDFYAQCLSLGLNVLKCLAIAMDLGENFFENITKRADPQLRLLHYPAIEKKIVEQQGHARIIPHTDFGLCTLLFQDSVGGLEVDPFHTGDFKPALPVSGTVLINIADLMQRLTNDRCRSTMHRVVSPQMSGDMLPSRYSMPFFIHPDPEAMIDPIIKEKGEVKRYEPVNAGEWRIYNTRKNYTSLSAAAA
;
A
#
# COMPACT_ATOMS: atom_id res chain seq x y z
N MET A 1 16.80 -20.08 -14.63
CA MET A 1 17.91 -20.68 -13.86
C MET A 1 17.71 -20.30 -12.42
N ALA A 2 17.87 -21.25 -11.48
CA ALA A 2 17.87 -20.95 -10.05
C ALA A 2 18.95 -19.91 -9.75
N PRO A 3 18.70 -18.89 -8.91
CA PRO A 3 19.74 -17.95 -8.54
C PRO A 3 20.82 -18.73 -7.77
N SER A 4 22.09 -18.54 -8.16
CA SER A 4 23.21 -19.20 -7.48
C SER A 4 23.19 -18.87 -5.98
N LYS A 5 23.76 -19.77 -5.17
CA LYS A 5 24.02 -19.48 -3.75
C LYS A 5 24.72 -18.12 -3.65
N PRO A 6 24.26 -17.21 -2.77
CA PRO A 6 24.84 -15.87 -2.68
C PRO A 6 26.28 -15.93 -2.18
N GLU A 7 27.13 -15.05 -2.69
CA GLU A 7 28.50 -14.88 -2.19
C GLU A 7 28.49 -14.08 -0.89
N VAL A 8 29.44 -14.40 0.00
CA VAL A 8 29.63 -13.66 1.26
C VAL A 8 30.26 -12.30 0.95
N ILE A 9 29.53 -11.24 1.25
CA ILE A 9 29.93 -9.85 1.06
C ILE A 9 31.09 -9.53 2.01
N GLN A 10 32.16 -9.00 1.44
CA GLN A 10 33.30 -8.51 2.22
C GLN A 10 33.11 -7.04 2.54
N GLN A 11 33.54 -6.64 3.74
CA GLN A 11 33.47 -5.25 4.16
C GLN A 11 34.31 -4.35 3.24
N LYS A 12 33.67 -3.36 2.62
CA LYS A 12 34.31 -2.41 1.72
C LYS A 12 35.07 -1.35 2.52
N GLN A 13 36.16 -0.86 1.94
CA GLN A 13 36.87 0.32 2.45
C GLN A 13 36.41 1.55 1.66
N ARG A 14 36.02 2.61 2.37
CA ARG A 14 35.59 3.89 1.79
C ARG A 14 36.52 5.03 2.16
N ASP A 15 36.64 5.98 1.25
CA ASP A 15 37.25 7.27 1.54
C ASP A 15 36.42 8.08 2.56
N ALA A 16 37.05 9.03 3.23
CA ALA A 16 36.36 9.87 4.22
C ALA A 16 35.27 10.75 3.58
N ALA A 17 35.40 11.07 2.29
CA ALA A 17 34.46 11.93 1.56
C ALA A 17 33.12 11.24 1.23
N SER A 18 33.08 9.91 1.13
CA SER A 18 31.85 9.13 0.90
C SER A 18 31.43 8.25 2.07
N LYS A 19 32.24 8.16 3.14
CA LYS A 19 31.93 7.40 4.34
C LYS A 19 30.94 8.13 5.25
N LEU A 20 29.65 7.81 5.14
CA LEU A 20 28.62 8.28 6.08
C LEU A 20 28.83 7.77 7.51
N ASP A 21 28.50 8.64 8.46
CA ASP A 21 28.13 8.27 9.82
C ASP A 21 26.60 8.09 9.87
N VAL A 22 26.14 6.91 10.26
CA VAL A 22 24.70 6.56 10.28
C VAL A 22 24.27 6.20 11.70
N ILE A 23 23.13 6.75 12.14
CA ILE A 23 22.45 6.33 13.36
C ILE A 23 21.27 5.43 12.97
N VAL A 24 21.16 4.28 13.60
CA VAL A 24 19.99 3.40 13.52
C VAL A 24 19.25 3.45 14.85
N VAL A 25 17.97 3.80 14.82
CA VAL A 25 17.10 3.88 16.00
C VAL A 25 16.30 2.59 16.11
N GLY A 26 16.62 1.76 17.10
CA GLY A 26 16.04 0.44 17.32
C GLY A 26 16.98 -0.70 16.91
N ALA A 27 17.23 -1.62 17.84
CA ALA A 27 18.05 -2.82 17.66
C ALA A 27 17.20 -4.07 17.35
N GLY A 28 16.04 -3.90 16.69
CA GLY A 28 15.25 -5.03 16.17
C GLY A 28 15.88 -5.67 14.93
N LEU A 29 15.22 -6.69 14.35
CA LEU A 29 15.73 -7.43 13.19
C LEU A 29 16.06 -6.52 12.00
N GLY A 30 15.18 -5.56 11.67
CA GLY A 30 15.41 -4.59 10.61
C GLY A 30 16.56 -3.62 10.91
N GLY A 31 16.62 -3.10 12.14
CA GLY A 31 17.69 -2.18 12.55
C GLY A 31 19.07 -2.83 12.57
N LEU A 32 19.17 -4.05 13.11
CA LEU A 32 20.41 -4.84 13.05
C LEU A 32 20.78 -5.22 11.61
N GLY A 33 19.80 -5.59 10.78
CA GLY A 33 20.01 -5.87 9.36
C GLY A 33 20.55 -4.65 8.60
N ALA A 34 19.98 -3.46 8.84
CA ALA A 34 20.47 -2.21 8.28
C ALA A 34 21.89 -1.91 8.77
N ALA A 35 22.18 -2.08 10.06
CA ALA A 35 23.51 -1.88 10.60
C ALA A 35 24.55 -2.77 9.90
N ILE A 36 24.28 -4.08 9.76
CA ILE A 36 25.18 -5.02 9.06
C ILE A 36 25.42 -4.59 7.62
N SER A 37 24.36 -4.35 6.84
CA SER A 37 24.50 -4.01 5.42
C SER A 37 25.25 -2.69 5.21
N ILE A 38 24.95 -1.68 6.02
CA ILE A 38 25.61 -0.36 5.97
C ILE A 38 27.10 -0.47 6.34
N LEU A 39 27.45 -1.27 7.34
CA LEU A 39 28.84 -1.53 7.72
C LEU A 39 29.60 -2.31 6.63
N LEU A 40 28.96 -3.30 6.01
CA LEU A 40 29.55 -4.07 4.89
C LEU A 40 29.86 -3.17 3.69
N GLU A 41 29.06 -2.14 3.46
CA GLU A 41 29.29 -1.12 2.43
C GLU A 41 30.35 -0.07 2.84
N GLY A 42 30.90 -0.18 4.05
CA GLY A 42 32.06 0.56 4.55
C GLY A 42 31.74 1.89 5.23
N HIS A 43 30.48 2.09 5.64
CA HIS A 43 30.02 3.22 6.45
C HIS A 43 30.21 2.97 7.95
N ASN A 44 30.01 4.00 8.78
CA ASN A 44 30.01 3.86 10.24
C ASN A 44 28.57 3.78 10.76
N VAL A 45 28.33 2.95 11.78
CA VAL A 45 27.00 2.80 12.38
C VAL A 45 27.05 2.94 13.90
N GLN A 46 26.16 3.78 14.43
CA GLN A 46 25.75 3.77 15.83
C GLN A 46 24.30 3.29 15.94
N ILE A 47 24.03 2.37 16.85
CA ILE A 47 22.69 1.85 17.13
C ILE A 47 22.23 2.43 18.47
N LEU A 48 21.06 3.07 18.48
CA LEU A 48 20.40 3.57 19.68
C LEU A 48 19.22 2.67 20.01
N GLU A 49 19.28 1.98 21.16
CA GLU A 49 18.25 1.07 21.63
C GLU A 49 17.65 1.58 22.94
N VAL A 50 16.33 1.53 23.05
CA VAL A 50 15.60 2.01 24.22
C VAL A 50 15.69 1.06 25.41
N ALA A 51 15.73 -0.25 25.17
CA ALA A 51 15.88 -1.26 26.21
C ALA A 51 17.19 -1.06 26.99
N ALA A 52 17.16 -1.35 28.30
CA ALA A 52 18.33 -1.20 29.16
C ALA A 52 19.41 -2.26 28.87
N GLU A 53 18.95 -3.46 28.55
CA GLU A 53 19.75 -4.60 28.15
C GLU A 53 19.18 -5.16 26.84
N ILE A 54 20.05 -5.66 25.97
CA ILE A 54 19.58 -6.38 24.79
C ILE A 54 19.10 -7.76 25.23
N GLY A 55 17.83 -8.04 24.95
CA GLY A 55 17.24 -9.34 25.17
C GLY A 55 15.95 -9.47 24.38
N GLU A 56 15.67 -10.69 23.96
CA GLU A 56 14.44 -11.04 23.26
C GLU A 56 13.81 -12.24 23.96
N ILE A 57 12.58 -12.05 24.46
CA ILE A 57 11.74 -13.17 24.88
C ILE A 57 11.05 -13.66 23.62
N GLY A 58 11.61 -14.71 23.01
CA GLY A 58 11.29 -15.08 21.64
C GLY A 58 10.15 -16.08 21.51
N ALA A 59 9.23 -15.80 20.60
CA ALA A 59 8.42 -16.82 19.93
C ALA A 59 9.18 -17.40 18.72
N GLY A 60 8.58 -18.37 18.03
CA GLY A 60 9.07 -18.81 16.73
C GLY A 60 9.01 -17.70 15.68
N ILE A 61 9.97 -17.73 14.76
CA ILE A 61 10.02 -16.88 13.56
C ILE A 61 10.55 -17.69 12.39
N GLN A 62 10.08 -17.37 11.18
CA GLN A 62 10.49 -18.05 9.96
C GLN A 62 11.24 -17.08 9.05
N CYS A 63 12.28 -17.57 8.40
CA CYS A 63 13.02 -16.89 7.37
C CYS A 63 12.87 -17.69 6.07
N LEU A 64 12.22 -17.07 5.09
CA LEU A 64 12.00 -17.63 3.76
C LEU A 64 13.25 -17.45 2.88
N PRO A 65 13.40 -18.21 1.77
CA PRO A 65 14.57 -18.19 0.87
C PRO A 65 15.10 -16.81 0.48
N ASN A 66 14.24 -15.83 0.22
CA ASN A 66 14.61 -14.46 -0.10
C ASN A 66 15.36 -13.77 1.06
N SER A 67 14.96 -14.01 2.30
CA SER A 67 15.61 -13.45 3.49
C SER A 67 16.83 -14.26 3.94
N THR A 68 16.80 -15.59 3.82
CA THR A 68 17.98 -16.43 4.12
C THR A 68 19.11 -16.17 3.13
N ARG A 69 18.79 -15.81 1.88
CA ARG A 69 19.77 -15.30 0.91
C ARG A 69 20.54 -14.10 1.41
N VAL A 70 19.86 -13.12 2.01
CA VAL A 70 20.49 -11.94 2.61
C VAL A 70 21.34 -12.35 3.83
N LEU A 71 20.82 -13.22 4.70
CA LEU A 71 21.57 -13.68 5.87
C LEU A 71 22.87 -14.41 5.48
N ILE A 72 22.81 -15.28 4.46
CA ILE A 72 23.98 -15.99 3.93
C ILE A 72 24.97 -14.99 3.31
N SER A 73 24.50 -14.00 2.53
CA SER A 73 25.39 -12.99 1.92
C SER A 73 26.09 -12.12 2.97
N TRP A 74 25.51 -11.96 4.17
CA TRP A 74 26.16 -11.29 5.31
C TRP A 74 27.19 -12.15 6.05
N GLY A 75 27.36 -13.42 5.66
CA GLY A 75 28.30 -14.36 6.26
C GLY A 75 27.77 -15.10 7.49
N LEU A 76 26.44 -15.16 7.67
CA LEU A 76 25.81 -15.74 8.86
C LEU A 76 25.46 -17.24 8.74
N GLU A 77 25.71 -17.87 7.59
CA GLU A 77 25.27 -19.24 7.32
C GLU A 77 25.77 -20.24 8.38
N ASP A 78 27.07 -20.23 8.69
CA ASP A 78 27.70 -21.16 9.62
C ASP A 78 27.22 -20.99 11.07
N ALA A 79 26.82 -19.77 11.44
CA ALA A 79 26.29 -19.45 12.76
C ALA A 79 24.80 -19.82 12.86
N LEU A 80 24.01 -19.46 11.85
CA LEU A 80 22.57 -19.62 11.87
C LEU A 80 22.09 -21.04 11.55
N SER A 81 22.73 -21.75 10.62
CA SER A 81 22.33 -23.11 10.23
C SER A 81 22.31 -24.11 11.40
N LYS A 82 23.17 -23.89 12.41
CA LYS A 82 23.24 -24.70 13.65
C LYS A 82 22.11 -24.39 14.64
N LEU A 83 21.51 -23.22 14.51
CA LEU A 83 20.45 -22.71 15.40
C LEU A 83 19.06 -22.81 14.76
N ALA A 84 19.01 -22.97 13.44
CA ALA A 84 17.80 -23.13 12.64
C ALA A 84 17.26 -24.56 12.73
N THR A 85 15.95 -24.69 12.55
CA THR A 85 15.32 -25.92 12.07
C THR A 85 15.06 -25.77 10.57
N THR A 86 15.28 -26.83 9.79
CA THR A 86 14.95 -26.91 8.36
C THR A 86 13.72 -27.81 8.18
N PRO A 87 12.51 -27.23 8.06
CA PRO A 87 11.29 -28.02 7.88
C PRO A 87 11.20 -28.61 6.46
N ARG A 88 10.70 -29.85 6.36
CA ARG A 88 10.58 -30.56 5.08
C ARG A 88 9.31 -30.18 4.30
N LEU A 89 8.19 -30.03 5.00
CA LEU A 89 6.89 -29.72 4.39
C LEU A 89 6.24 -28.52 5.07
N CYS A 90 5.42 -27.81 4.29
CA CYS A 90 4.31 -27.01 4.79
C CYS A 90 2.99 -27.74 4.51
N ASN A 91 2.29 -28.17 5.56
CA ASN A 91 1.00 -28.85 5.44
C ASN A 91 -0.17 -27.89 5.67
N MET A 92 -1.20 -27.99 4.83
CA MET A 92 -2.51 -27.38 5.04
C MET A 92 -3.49 -28.46 5.46
N ILE A 93 -4.05 -28.31 6.66
CA ILE A 93 -4.92 -29.27 7.33
C ILE A 93 -6.21 -28.52 7.67
N GLY A 94 -7.36 -29.15 7.45
CA GLY A 94 -8.61 -28.57 7.91
C GLY A 94 -8.73 -28.70 9.43
N TRP A 95 -9.55 -27.87 10.05
CA TRP A 95 -9.69 -27.82 11.50
C TRP A 95 -10.16 -29.13 12.16
N LYS A 96 -10.75 -30.07 11.39
CA LYS A 96 -11.10 -31.43 11.83
C LYS A 96 -10.02 -32.49 11.57
N GLY A 97 -8.87 -32.09 11.02
CA GLY A 97 -7.67 -32.91 10.86
C GLY A 97 -7.49 -33.57 9.50
N GLN A 98 -8.40 -33.34 8.55
CA GLN A 98 -8.23 -33.78 7.17
C GLN A 98 -7.07 -33.03 6.52
N LYS A 99 -6.14 -33.76 5.90
CA LYS A 99 -5.06 -33.14 5.11
C LYS A 99 -5.64 -32.64 3.78
N ILE A 100 -5.50 -31.35 3.52
CA ILE A 100 -6.04 -30.70 2.32
C ILE A 100 -4.94 -30.59 1.25
N SER A 101 -3.76 -30.15 1.64
CA SER A 101 -2.66 -29.84 0.73
C SER A 101 -1.31 -29.88 1.45
N GLU A 102 -0.24 -29.91 0.68
CA GLU A 102 1.13 -29.80 1.17
C GLU A 102 1.99 -29.01 0.20
N MET A 103 3.18 -28.61 0.63
CA MET A 103 4.24 -28.01 -0.18
C MET A 103 5.58 -28.52 0.34
N ASP A 104 6.41 -29.08 -0.54
CA ASP A 104 7.76 -29.55 -0.18
C ASP A 104 8.73 -28.38 -0.21
N PHE A 105 9.29 -28.06 0.95
CA PHE A 105 10.23 -26.95 1.06
C PHE A 105 11.56 -27.27 0.40
N HIS A 106 12.10 -28.47 0.55
CA HIS A 106 13.40 -28.82 -0.06
C HIS A 106 13.36 -28.71 -1.59
N GLU A 107 12.22 -29.02 -2.22
CA GLU A 107 12.03 -28.78 -3.66
C GLU A 107 12.15 -27.30 -4.01
N TYR A 108 11.49 -26.43 -3.25
CA TYR A 108 11.53 -24.99 -3.48
C TYR A 108 12.91 -24.40 -3.16
N GLU A 109 13.59 -24.89 -2.12
CA GLU A 109 14.98 -24.52 -1.81
C GLU A 109 15.91 -24.81 -2.97
N ALA A 110 15.77 -25.97 -3.64
CA ALA A 110 16.57 -26.31 -4.80
C ALA A 110 16.37 -25.33 -5.97
N GLN A 111 15.17 -24.77 -6.12
CA GLN A 111 14.85 -23.76 -7.15
C GLN A 111 15.25 -22.33 -6.73
N CYS A 112 15.15 -22.02 -5.44
CA CYS A 112 15.47 -20.72 -4.87
C CYS A 112 16.96 -20.54 -4.60
N GLY A 113 17.71 -21.62 -4.41
CA GLY A 113 19.15 -21.62 -4.09
C GLY A 113 19.50 -21.36 -2.61
N THR A 114 18.50 -21.16 -1.76
CA THR A 114 18.66 -20.84 -0.32
C THR A 114 17.52 -21.46 0.51
N PRO A 115 17.76 -21.79 1.80
CA PRO A 115 16.86 -22.62 2.60
C PRO A 115 15.67 -21.85 3.20
N PHE A 116 14.66 -22.58 3.65
CA PHE A 116 13.70 -22.15 4.66
C PHE A 116 14.27 -22.45 6.05
N TRP A 117 14.26 -21.46 6.94
CA TRP A 117 14.74 -21.63 8.31
C TRP A 117 13.72 -21.16 9.32
N ASP A 118 13.44 -22.01 10.31
CA ASP A 118 12.68 -21.64 11.50
C ASP A 118 13.63 -21.41 12.67
N PHE A 119 13.44 -20.31 13.38
CA PHE A 119 14.26 -19.90 14.52
C PHE A 119 13.42 -19.64 15.76
N HIS A 120 14.03 -19.88 16.91
CA HIS A 120 13.65 -19.13 18.11
C HIS A 120 14.14 -17.69 17.91
N ARG A 121 13.25 -16.69 17.93
CA ARG A 121 13.57 -15.30 17.54
C ARG A 121 14.83 -14.73 18.20
N ALA A 122 15.05 -15.02 19.48
CA ALA A 122 16.23 -14.60 20.21
C ALA A 122 17.57 -15.09 19.60
N ASN A 123 17.59 -16.28 18.98
CA ASN A 123 18.80 -16.83 18.35
C ASN A 123 19.18 -16.04 17.09
N LEU A 124 18.20 -15.77 16.23
CA LEU A 124 18.39 -14.96 15.03
C LEU A 124 18.82 -13.54 15.40
N HIS A 125 18.13 -12.95 16.37
CA HIS A 125 18.44 -11.60 16.87
C HIS A 125 19.86 -11.50 17.40
N MET A 126 20.28 -12.43 18.27
CA MET A 126 21.62 -12.43 18.84
C MET A 126 22.71 -12.59 17.76
N ALA A 127 22.52 -13.50 16.80
CA ALA A 127 23.47 -13.67 15.70
C ALA A 127 23.61 -12.39 14.84
N LEU A 128 22.51 -11.67 14.59
CA LEU A 128 22.55 -10.38 13.90
C LEU A 128 23.28 -9.32 14.73
N LEU A 129 23.03 -9.27 16.04
CA LEU A 129 23.72 -8.32 16.92
C LEU A 129 25.23 -8.59 16.98
N GLU A 130 25.62 -9.84 17.20
CA GLU A 130 27.03 -10.25 17.24
C GLU A 130 27.74 -9.88 15.93
N ARG A 131 27.08 -10.11 14.79
CA ARG A 131 27.61 -9.74 13.47
C ARG A 131 27.72 -8.24 13.28
N ALA A 132 26.73 -7.47 13.71
CA ALA A 132 26.80 -6.00 13.66
C ALA A 132 27.97 -5.47 14.48
N ILE A 133 28.19 -6.00 15.70
CA ILE A 133 29.30 -5.62 16.58
C ILE A 133 30.64 -6.03 15.96
N GLU A 134 30.76 -7.25 15.43
CA GLU A 134 31.95 -7.74 14.74
C GLU A 134 32.37 -6.82 13.59
N LEU A 135 31.40 -6.31 12.83
CA LEU A 135 31.62 -5.38 11.73
C LEU A 135 31.91 -3.92 12.16
N GLY A 136 31.81 -3.63 13.46
CA GLY A 136 32.17 -2.34 14.05
C GLY A 136 30.99 -1.45 14.48
N ALA A 137 29.77 -1.97 14.58
CA ALA A 137 28.63 -1.20 15.10
C ALA A 137 28.88 -0.76 16.55
N LYS A 138 28.51 0.48 16.86
CA LYS A 138 28.49 0.99 18.25
C LYS A 138 27.08 0.94 18.81
N LEU A 139 26.81 0.03 19.73
CA LEU A 139 25.52 -0.06 20.40
C LEU A 139 25.47 0.85 21.64
N THR A 140 24.39 1.63 21.78
CA THR A 140 24.07 2.41 22.98
C THR A 140 22.65 2.05 23.42
N THR A 141 22.52 1.43 24.59
CA THR A 141 21.22 1.11 25.23
C THR A 141 20.68 2.29 26.03
N ASN A 142 19.48 2.16 26.62
CA ASN A 142 18.81 3.24 27.37
C ASN A 142 18.67 4.55 26.57
N SER A 143 18.54 4.46 25.25
CA SER A 143 18.56 5.59 24.32
C SER A 143 17.21 5.70 23.62
N ARG A 144 16.21 6.27 24.31
CA ARG A 144 14.89 6.53 23.72
C ARG A 144 14.95 7.81 22.89
N VAL A 145 14.96 7.69 21.57
CA VAL A 145 14.81 8.83 20.65
C VAL A 145 13.37 9.34 20.69
N VAL A 146 13.21 10.66 20.81
CA VAL A 146 11.90 11.33 20.91
C VAL A 146 11.71 12.43 19.85
N ASP A 147 12.79 12.89 19.22
CA ASP A 147 12.76 13.90 18.16
C ASP A 147 13.98 13.76 17.23
N ILE A 148 13.89 14.32 16.02
CA ILE A 148 14.98 14.39 15.04
C ILE A 148 15.08 15.81 14.49
N GLU A 149 16.21 16.46 14.77
CA GLU A 149 16.53 17.79 14.26
C GLU A 149 17.48 17.71 13.06
N TYR A 150 17.62 18.80 12.30
CA TYR A 150 18.45 18.84 11.09
C TYR A 150 19.41 20.04 11.08
N GLU A 151 20.63 19.82 10.60
CA GLU A 151 21.64 20.86 10.41
C GLU A 151 22.18 20.82 8.98
N SER A 152 21.98 21.89 8.21
CA SER A 152 22.49 22.02 6.85
C SER A 152 23.82 22.77 6.82
N SER A 153 24.81 22.21 6.14
CA SER A 153 26.13 22.81 5.93
C SER A 153 26.54 22.65 4.46
N GLY A 154 26.50 23.74 3.69
CA GLY A 154 26.80 23.72 2.26
C GLY A 154 25.78 22.89 1.47
N ASP A 155 26.25 21.84 0.79
CA ASP A 155 25.45 20.93 -0.02
C ASP A 155 25.05 19.64 0.72
N SER A 156 25.31 19.55 2.02
CA SER A 156 25.00 18.39 2.86
C SER A 156 24.17 18.77 4.08
N THR A 157 23.18 17.93 4.41
CA THR A 157 22.36 18.06 5.61
C THR A 157 22.62 16.88 6.54
N ARG A 158 22.82 17.12 7.83
CA ARG A 158 22.95 16.09 8.87
C ARG A 158 21.69 16.06 9.73
N ALA A 159 21.45 14.93 10.39
CA ALA A 159 20.37 14.76 11.34
C ALA A 159 20.91 14.57 12.76
N ILE A 160 20.12 14.98 13.76
CA ILE A 160 20.44 14.90 15.17
C ILE A 160 19.29 14.15 15.86
N ALA A 161 19.55 12.92 16.28
CA ALA A 161 18.60 12.15 17.10
C ALA A 161 18.64 12.68 18.54
N VAL A 162 17.49 13.18 19.01
CA VAL A 162 17.32 13.74 20.37
C VAL A 162 16.71 12.67 21.26
N CYS A 163 17.42 12.32 22.34
CA CYS A 163 16.96 11.33 23.31
C CYS A 163 16.13 11.97 24.42
N SER A 164 15.27 11.19 25.09
CA SER A 164 14.42 11.65 26.19
C SER A 164 15.19 12.16 27.41
N ASP A 165 16.45 11.78 27.56
CA ASP A 165 17.35 12.27 28.62
C ASP A 165 18.11 13.55 28.22
N GLY A 166 17.83 14.11 27.04
CA GLY A 166 18.46 15.30 26.49
C GLY A 166 19.78 15.04 25.75
N LYS A 167 20.28 13.80 25.68
CA LYS A 167 21.44 13.48 24.84
C LYS A 167 21.11 13.66 23.36
N ARG A 168 22.08 14.17 22.60
CA ARG A 168 21.94 14.47 21.18
C ARG A 168 23.03 13.73 20.40
N HIS A 169 22.61 12.95 19.41
CA HIS A 169 23.50 12.15 18.56
C HIS A 169 23.40 12.63 17.12
N MET A 170 24.50 13.15 16.56
CA MET A 170 24.54 13.71 15.22
C MET A 170 25.15 12.73 14.22
N ALA A 171 24.54 12.62 13.04
CA ALA A 171 24.97 11.73 11.96
C ALA A 171 24.62 12.31 10.59
N ASP A 172 25.23 11.76 9.53
CA ASP A 172 24.88 12.10 8.15
C ASP A 172 23.49 11.58 7.75
N LEU A 173 23.04 10.49 8.39
CA LEU A 173 21.73 9.88 8.19
C LEU A 173 21.23 9.23 9.50
N VAL A 174 19.95 9.42 9.81
CA VAL A 174 19.22 8.64 10.83
C VAL A 174 18.28 7.66 10.11
N VAL A 175 18.23 6.42 10.60
CA VAL A 175 17.35 5.35 10.11
C VAL A 175 16.43 4.92 11.25
N GLY A 176 15.14 5.20 11.13
CA GLY A 176 14.11 4.76 12.09
C GLY A 176 13.73 3.30 11.86
N ALA A 177 14.03 2.45 12.84
CA ALA A 177 13.74 1.01 12.85
C ALA A 177 13.15 0.58 14.21
N ASP A 178 12.36 1.46 14.82
CA ASP A 178 11.82 1.38 16.18
C ASP A 178 10.46 0.65 16.29
N GLY A 179 10.14 -0.14 15.27
CA GLY A 179 9.07 -1.14 15.31
C GLY A 179 7.66 -0.58 15.12
N ILE A 180 6.66 -1.39 15.45
CA ILE A 180 5.25 -1.04 15.20
C ILE A 180 4.79 0.20 15.99
N ASN A 181 5.36 0.49 17.16
CA ASN A 181 5.03 1.69 17.94
C ASN A 181 5.97 2.86 17.63
N SER A 182 6.39 2.97 16.36
CA SER A 182 7.44 3.88 15.91
C SER A 182 7.17 5.34 16.24
N LYS A 183 8.06 5.94 17.04
CA LYS A 183 8.12 7.38 17.22
C LYS A 183 8.78 8.05 16.03
N CYS A 184 9.74 7.39 15.39
CA CYS A 184 10.36 7.87 14.15
C CYS A 184 9.33 8.11 13.04
N ARG A 185 8.34 7.23 12.89
CA ARG A 185 7.24 7.39 11.92
C ARG A 185 6.43 8.66 12.20
N GLU A 186 6.04 8.89 13.47
CA GLU A 186 5.31 10.10 13.86
C GLU A 186 6.13 11.38 13.64
N ILE A 187 7.43 11.34 13.93
CA ILE A 187 8.36 12.45 13.65
C ILE A 187 8.42 12.74 12.15
N LEU A 188 8.46 11.70 11.31
CA LEU A 188 8.48 11.84 9.85
C LEU A 188 7.18 12.48 9.33
N LEU A 189 6.03 12.08 9.90
CA LEU A 189 4.71 12.57 9.53
C LEU A 189 4.38 13.96 10.11
N GLY A 190 4.98 14.31 11.24
CA GLY A 190 4.66 15.53 12.00
C GLY A 190 3.37 15.43 12.81
N HIS A 191 2.78 14.23 12.96
CA HIS A 191 1.59 13.99 13.78
C HIS A 191 1.60 12.57 14.36
N GLU A 192 0.74 12.31 15.36
CA GLU A 192 0.53 10.96 15.89
C GLU A 192 -0.07 10.04 14.83
N ASP A 193 0.42 8.82 14.74
CA ASP A 193 -0.07 7.81 13.82
C ASP A 193 -0.02 6.46 14.54
N PRO A 194 -1.03 6.10 15.34
CA PRO A 194 -1.04 4.83 16.06
C PRO A 194 -1.28 3.62 15.12
N PRO A 195 -0.81 2.41 15.45
CA PRO A 195 -1.10 1.21 14.67
C PRO A 195 -2.60 0.93 14.58
N LEU A 196 -3.05 0.39 13.46
CA LEU A 196 -4.45 0.00 13.28
C LEU A 196 -4.69 -1.41 13.80
N LEU A 197 -5.79 -1.59 14.53
CA LEU A 197 -6.23 -2.90 14.99
C LEU A 197 -6.78 -3.72 13.82
N THR A 198 -6.44 -5.01 13.76
CA THR A 198 -6.90 -5.88 12.66
C THR A 198 -8.17 -6.67 12.98
N GLY A 199 -8.63 -6.62 14.23
CA GLY A 199 -9.72 -7.45 14.74
C GLY A 199 -9.28 -8.85 15.19
N ASP A 200 -7.98 -9.17 15.12
CA ASP A 200 -7.44 -10.48 15.50
C ASP A 200 -6.44 -10.37 16.65
N LEU A 201 -6.31 -11.45 17.41
CA LEU A 201 -5.20 -11.67 18.32
C LEU A 201 -4.53 -13.02 18.03
N ALA A 202 -3.30 -13.17 18.55
CA ALA A 202 -2.55 -14.41 18.52
C ALA A 202 -2.23 -14.88 19.93
N TYR A 203 -2.64 -16.10 20.28
CA TYR A 203 -2.02 -16.84 21.38
C TYR A 203 -0.66 -17.37 20.91
N ARG A 204 0.37 -17.13 21.71
CA ARG A 204 1.73 -17.63 21.46
C ARG A 204 2.18 -18.50 22.62
N LEU A 205 2.61 -19.72 22.30
CA LEU A 205 3.08 -20.69 23.28
C LEU A 205 4.26 -21.52 22.74
N LEU A 206 5.08 -22.01 23.67
CA LEU A 206 6.16 -22.95 23.43
C LEU A 206 5.89 -24.22 24.24
N LEU A 207 5.93 -25.37 23.58
CA LEU A 207 5.74 -26.68 24.21
C LEU A 207 7.06 -27.41 24.33
N ASP A 208 7.18 -28.20 25.40
CA ASP A 208 8.28 -29.12 25.62
C ASP A 208 8.08 -30.40 24.80
N THR A 209 8.98 -30.59 23.83
CA THR A 209 8.96 -31.73 22.91
C THR A 209 9.18 -33.07 23.61
N GLU A 210 9.84 -33.11 24.77
CA GLU A 210 10.04 -34.35 25.54
C GLU A 210 8.71 -34.96 26.01
N GLN A 211 7.70 -34.12 26.26
CA GLN A 211 6.35 -34.59 26.57
C GLN A 211 5.59 -34.99 25.31
N MET A 212 5.79 -34.26 24.20
CA MET A 212 5.13 -34.54 22.93
C MET A 212 5.50 -35.93 22.38
N VAL A 213 6.79 -36.30 22.40
CA VAL A 213 7.25 -37.59 21.84
C VAL A 213 6.72 -38.83 22.57
N LYS A 214 6.13 -38.65 23.76
CA LYS A 214 5.45 -39.71 24.51
C LYS A 214 4.08 -40.06 23.92
N ASP A 215 3.42 -39.11 23.25
CA ASP A 215 2.19 -39.38 22.51
C ASP A 215 2.53 -39.83 21.07
N PRO A 216 2.09 -41.03 20.64
CA PRO A 216 2.39 -41.53 19.30
C PRO A 216 1.90 -40.61 18.16
N GLU A 217 0.81 -39.86 18.35
CA GLU A 217 0.24 -38.98 17.31
C GLU A 217 0.95 -37.63 17.23
N LEU A 218 1.68 -37.22 18.29
CA LEU A 218 2.44 -35.96 18.30
C LEU A 218 3.92 -36.16 17.96
N ARG A 219 4.44 -37.38 18.13
CA ARG A 219 5.85 -37.72 17.91
C ARG A 219 6.37 -37.30 16.54
N SER A 220 5.59 -37.54 15.47
CA SER A 220 6.02 -37.22 14.10
C SER A 220 6.27 -35.73 13.89
N PHE A 221 5.57 -34.85 14.63
CA PHE A 221 5.81 -33.40 14.54
C PHE A 221 7.20 -33.01 15.02
N VAL A 222 7.86 -33.83 15.84
CA VAL A 222 9.22 -33.59 16.35
C VAL A 222 10.28 -34.31 15.51
N GLU A 223 10.03 -35.58 15.17
CA GLU A 223 11.01 -36.43 14.47
C GLU A 223 11.13 -36.15 12.97
N ASP A 224 10.07 -35.62 12.34
CA ASP A 224 10.07 -35.16 10.95
C ASP A 224 9.60 -33.69 10.94
N PRO A 225 10.52 -32.71 11.13
CA PRO A 225 10.17 -31.30 11.24
C PRO A 225 9.37 -30.80 10.04
N GLN A 226 8.19 -30.26 10.32
CA GLN A 226 7.25 -29.72 9.35
C GLN A 226 6.65 -28.42 9.89
N VAL A 227 6.18 -27.57 8.99
CA VAL A 227 5.28 -26.46 9.31
C VAL A 227 3.86 -26.93 9.05
N ASN A 228 2.96 -26.79 10.02
CA ASN A 228 1.60 -27.28 9.88
C ASN A 228 0.60 -26.18 10.19
N TYR A 229 -0.35 -25.97 9.27
CA TYR A 229 -1.47 -25.04 9.41
C TYR A 229 -2.78 -25.81 9.52
N TRP A 230 -3.50 -25.66 10.64
CA TRP A 230 -4.91 -26.05 10.76
C TRP A 230 -5.78 -24.83 10.51
N ILE A 231 -6.60 -24.86 9.46
CA ILE A 231 -7.47 -23.75 9.06
C ILE A 231 -8.94 -24.10 9.26
N GLY A 232 -9.74 -23.15 9.75
CA GLY A 232 -11.14 -23.38 10.07
C GLY A 232 -11.92 -22.11 10.40
N PRO A 233 -13.18 -22.25 10.86
CA PRO A 233 -14.04 -21.12 11.18
C PRO A 233 -13.39 -20.17 12.20
N ASP A 234 -13.28 -18.89 11.85
CA ASP A 234 -12.79 -17.76 12.67
C ASP A 234 -11.37 -17.90 13.23
N ALA A 235 -10.70 -19.03 13.03
CA ALA A 235 -9.44 -19.32 13.69
C ALA A 235 -8.52 -20.22 12.86
N HIS A 236 -7.23 -20.20 13.19
CA HIS A 236 -6.29 -21.20 12.72
C HIS A 236 -5.14 -21.40 13.70
N ALA A 237 -4.46 -22.53 13.56
CA ALA A 237 -3.27 -22.86 14.32
C ALA A 237 -2.09 -23.09 13.37
N VAL A 238 -0.94 -22.51 13.67
CA VAL A 238 0.33 -22.81 13.01
C VAL A 238 1.34 -23.36 14.02
N ASN A 239 2.08 -24.39 13.63
CA ASN A 239 3.17 -24.90 14.45
C ASN A 239 4.39 -25.38 13.65
N TYR A 240 5.53 -25.41 14.34
CA TYR A 240 6.81 -25.90 13.84
C TYR A 240 7.81 -26.08 14.99
N VAL A 241 8.83 -26.89 14.75
CA VAL A 241 9.86 -27.28 15.73
C VAL A 241 10.99 -26.26 15.78
N LEU A 242 11.50 -25.99 16.97
CA LEU A 242 12.60 -25.06 17.24
C LEU A 242 13.73 -25.71 18.05
N ARG A 243 14.89 -25.04 18.04
CA ARG A 243 16.08 -25.39 18.84
C ARG A 243 16.51 -26.85 18.70
N GLY A 244 16.56 -27.34 17.46
CA GLY A 244 17.02 -28.70 17.16
C GLY A 244 16.14 -29.78 17.78
N GLY A 245 14.82 -29.57 17.80
CA GLY A 245 13.89 -30.58 18.31
C GLY A 245 13.53 -30.47 19.77
N LYS A 246 13.95 -29.41 20.49
CA LYS A 246 13.71 -29.27 21.94
C LYS A 246 12.44 -28.50 22.28
N LEU A 247 12.06 -27.53 21.45
CA LEU A 247 10.87 -26.71 21.65
C LEU A 247 9.93 -26.85 20.45
N PHE A 248 8.63 -26.75 20.70
CA PHE A 248 7.62 -26.73 19.67
C PHE A 248 6.85 -25.42 19.74
N ASN A 249 6.94 -24.60 18.71
CA ASN A 249 6.26 -23.32 18.64
C ASN A 249 4.84 -23.53 18.11
N MET A 250 3.88 -22.89 18.76
CA MET A 250 2.50 -22.87 18.31
C MET A 250 1.92 -21.47 18.43
N VAL A 251 1.27 -21.01 17.36
CA VAL A 251 0.55 -19.74 17.32
C VAL A 251 -0.89 -20.04 16.93
N LEU A 252 -1.83 -19.55 17.74
CA LEU A 252 -3.26 -19.73 17.54
C LEU A 252 -3.87 -18.36 17.28
N LEU A 253 -4.46 -18.17 16.12
CA LEU A 253 -4.98 -16.88 15.67
C LEU A 253 -6.50 -16.95 15.70
N VAL A 254 -7.11 -16.00 16.41
CA VAL A 254 -8.55 -15.95 16.74
C VAL A 254 -9.01 -14.48 16.75
N PRO A 255 -10.33 -14.21 16.76
CA PRO A 255 -10.84 -12.85 16.90
C PRO A 255 -10.36 -12.21 18.21
N ASP A 256 -10.11 -10.91 18.16
CA ASP A 256 -9.58 -10.14 19.28
C ASP A 256 -10.63 -9.95 20.39
N ASP A 257 -10.29 -10.37 21.60
CA ASP A 257 -11.08 -10.18 22.83
C ASP A 257 -10.36 -9.33 23.89
N MET A 258 -9.19 -8.76 23.58
CA MET A 258 -8.36 -8.07 24.56
C MET A 258 -8.96 -6.71 24.96
N PRO A 259 -8.74 -6.23 26.20
CA PRO A 259 -9.20 -4.91 26.62
C PRO A 259 -8.51 -3.80 25.82
N ALA A 260 -9.19 -2.66 25.64
CA ALA A 260 -8.63 -1.50 24.94
C ALA A 260 -7.29 -1.04 25.53
N GLY A 261 -6.33 -0.69 24.68
CA GLY A 261 -4.99 -0.22 25.07
C GLY A 261 -3.99 -1.32 25.46
N ALA A 262 -4.40 -2.59 25.55
CA ALA A 262 -3.48 -3.71 25.78
C ALA A 262 -2.92 -4.28 24.47
N ASN A 263 -1.59 -4.37 24.36
CA ASN A 263 -0.94 -4.95 23.16
C ASN A 263 -0.45 -6.38 23.41
N THR A 264 -0.07 -6.70 24.64
CA THR A 264 0.36 -8.04 25.04
C THR A 264 -0.04 -8.28 26.49
N LEU A 265 -0.64 -9.44 26.76
CA LEU A 265 -1.07 -9.85 28.09
C LEU A 265 -0.80 -11.34 28.31
N ALA A 266 -0.70 -11.77 29.56
CA ALA A 266 -0.81 -13.19 29.88
C ALA A 266 -2.22 -13.67 29.48
N GLY A 267 -2.29 -14.77 28.76
CA GLY A 267 -3.54 -15.41 28.35
C GLY A 267 -3.98 -16.48 29.36
N ASN A 268 -5.28 -16.80 29.32
CA ASN A 268 -5.84 -17.89 30.09
C ASN A 268 -5.76 -19.19 29.29
N VAL A 269 -5.03 -20.18 29.83
CA VAL A 269 -4.83 -21.48 29.17
C VAL A 269 -6.15 -22.24 29.00
N GLU A 270 -7.08 -22.15 29.93
CA GLU A 270 -8.35 -22.87 29.86
C GLU A 270 -9.33 -22.23 28.86
N GLU A 271 -9.35 -20.90 28.77
CA GLU A 271 -10.09 -20.19 27.71
C GLU A 271 -9.55 -20.58 26.33
N MET A 272 -8.23 -20.57 26.17
CA MET A 272 -7.57 -21.00 24.93
C MET A 272 -7.92 -22.46 24.60
N ARG A 273 -7.88 -23.38 25.56
CA ARG A 273 -8.24 -24.79 25.34
C ARG A 273 -9.70 -24.95 24.93
N ALA A 274 -10.61 -24.19 25.52
CA ALA A 274 -12.03 -24.25 25.21
C ALA A 274 -12.33 -23.89 23.74
N LEU A 275 -11.62 -22.90 23.18
CA LEU A 275 -11.77 -22.50 21.76
C LEU A 275 -11.44 -23.64 20.78
N TYR A 276 -10.55 -24.56 21.17
CA TYR A 276 -10.05 -25.63 20.32
C TYR A 276 -10.53 -27.03 20.74
N ALA A 277 -11.50 -27.14 21.65
CA ALA A 277 -11.92 -28.43 22.23
C ALA A 277 -12.44 -29.43 21.17
N ASP A 278 -13.15 -28.92 20.16
CA ASP A 278 -13.76 -29.72 19.08
C ASP A 278 -12.91 -29.77 17.81
N TRP A 279 -11.67 -29.27 17.84
CA TRP A 279 -10.76 -29.31 16.71
C TRP A 279 -10.14 -30.70 16.57
N ASP A 280 -9.31 -30.89 15.53
CA ASP A 280 -8.46 -32.06 15.35
C ASP A 280 -7.91 -32.55 16.70
N PRO A 281 -8.09 -33.83 17.07
CA PRO A 281 -7.68 -34.38 18.37
C PRO A 281 -6.21 -34.09 18.76
N ARG A 282 -5.34 -33.85 17.79
CA ARG A 282 -3.94 -33.46 18.02
C ARG A 282 -3.81 -32.06 18.63
N ILE A 283 -4.71 -31.13 18.32
CA ILE A 283 -4.70 -29.76 18.87
C ILE A 283 -4.99 -29.79 20.39
N PRO A 284 -6.10 -30.34 20.91
CA PRO A 284 -6.31 -30.45 22.36
C PRO A 284 -5.17 -31.17 23.09
N LYS A 285 -4.58 -32.22 22.50
CA LYS A 285 -3.42 -32.91 23.07
C LYS A 285 -2.20 -32.00 23.21
N LEU A 286 -1.91 -31.17 22.21
CA LEU A 286 -0.84 -30.16 22.27
C LEU A 286 -1.14 -29.11 23.34
N LEU A 287 -2.37 -28.57 23.37
CA LEU A 287 -2.75 -27.52 24.31
C LEU A 287 -2.82 -28.03 25.76
N ALA A 288 -3.02 -29.34 25.99
CA ALA A 288 -2.91 -29.96 27.31
C ALA A 288 -1.49 -29.87 27.91
N LEU A 289 -0.46 -29.74 27.06
CA LEU A 289 0.94 -29.58 27.49
C LEU A 289 1.30 -28.12 27.81
N CYS A 290 0.48 -27.16 27.39
CA CYS A 290 0.68 -25.73 27.63
C CYS A 290 0.47 -25.40 29.12
N LYS A 291 1.45 -24.72 29.72
CA LYS A 291 1.41 -24.25 31.12
C LYS A 291 1.07 -22.77 31.23
N ASP A 292 1.54 -21.99 30.27
CA ASP A 292 1.39 -20.55 30.17
C ASP A 292 1.32 -20.14 28.70
N VAL A 293 0.62 -19.05 28.44
CA VAL A 293 0.40 -18.51 27.10
C VAL A 293 0.31 -16.99 27.16
N PHE A 294 0.70 -16.31 26.09
CA PHE A 294 0.49 -14.87 25.94
C PHE A 294 -0.50 -14.58 24.82
N LYS A 295 -1.38 -13.59 25.01
CA LYS A 295 -2.21 -12.98 23.97
C LYS A 295 -1.46 -11.78 23.39
N TRP A 296 -1.35 -11.74 22.07
CA TRP A 296 -0.73 -10.67 21.30
C TRP A 296 -1.76 -10.08 20.36
N ARG A 297 -2.12 -8.82 20.57
CA ARG A 297 -3.03 -8.11 19.67
C ARG A 297 -2.34 -7.90 18.32
N LEU A 298 -3.03 -8.27 17.25
CA LEU A 298 -2.50 -8.08 15.90
C LEU A 298 -2.89 -6.69 15.39
N MET A 299 -1.88 -5.99 14.89
CA MET A 299 -2.00 -4.62 14.41
C MET A 299 -1.20 -4.49 13.12
N ILE A 300 -1.60 -3.54 12.29
CA ILE A 300 -0.93 -3.23 11.03
C ILE A 300 -0.62 -1.74 10.95
N ARG A 301 0.32 -1.42 10.07
CA ARG A 301 0.50 -0.06 9.59
C ARG A 301 0.31 -0.03 8.08
N PRO A 302 -0.72 0.65 7.58
CA PRO A 302 -0.85 0.90 6.15
C PRO A 302 0.41 1.59 5.60
N GLY A 303 0.60 1.47 4.27
CA GLY A 303 1.67 2.14 3.55
C GLY A 303 1.73 3.63 3.88
N LEU A 304 2.94 4.17 3.90
CA LEU A 304 3.21 5.56 4.29
C LEU A 304 3.22 6.46 3.05
N ASP A 305 2.36 7.48 3.04
CA ASP A 305 2.26 8.51 2.02
C ASP A 305 2.75 9.88 2.54
N PRO A 306 3.49 10.69 1.75
CA PRO A 306 3.93 10.41 0.38
C PRO A 306 5.27 9.68 0.28
N THR A 307 6.06 9.56 1.36
CA THR A 307 7.44 9.01 1.30
C THR A 307 7.91 8.43 2.63
N TRP A 308 8.89 7.52 2.58
CA TRP A 308 9.58 6.96 3.74
C TRP A 308 10.77 7.80 4.20
N SER A 309 11.08 8.88 3.50
CA SER A 309 12.29 9.67 3.71
C SER A 309 11.98 11.14 3.86
N HIS A 310 12.60 11.78 4.85
CA HIS A 310 12.43 13.21 5.09
C HIS A 310 13.08 14.02 3.94
N PRO A 311 12.50 15.18 3.53
CA PRO A 311 13.03 16.00 2.44
C PRO A 311 14.50 16.46 2.60
N SER A 312 15.03 16.45 3.83
CA SER A 312 16.44 16.73 4.13
C SER A 312 17.42 15.67 3.61
N ALA A 313 16.92 14.49 3.22
CA ALA A 313 17.71 13.30 2.89
C ALA A 313 18.68 12.85 4.01
N ALA A 314 18.38 13.24 5.25
CA ALA A 314 19.13 12.86 6.44
C ALA A 314 18.31 12.00 7.41
N PHE A 315 17.08 11.63 7.06
CA PHE A 315 16.24 10.74 7.85
C PHE A 315 15.35 9.85 6.94
N THR A 316 15.28 8.55 7.25
CA THR A 316 14.41 7.56 6.59
C THR A 316 13.94 6.51 7.60
N ILE A 317 12.94 5.69 7.24
CA ILE A 317 12.43 4.60 8.10
C ILE A 317 12.41 3.24 7.38
N LEU A 318 12.34 2.15 8.14
CA LEU A 318 12.28 0.78 7.63
C LEU A 318 11.54 -0.19 8.58
N GLY A 319 11.29 -1.41 8.11
CA GLY A 319 10.67 -2.49 8.89
C GLY A 319 9.25 -2.13 9.33
N ASP A 320 8.86 -2.61 10.51
CA ASP A 320 7.51 -2.38 11.06
C ASP A 320 7.17 -0.88 11.27
N ALA A 321 8.17 0.01 11.35
CA ALA A 321 7.93 1.46 11.35
C ALA A 321 7.32 1.94 10.02
N ALA A 322 7.70 1.31 8.90
CA ALA A 322 7.20 1.64 7.57
C ALA A 322 5.97 0.79 7.18
N HIS A 323 6.01 -0.53 7.41
CA HIS A 323 5.06 -1.49 6.80
C HIS A 323 4.70 -2.69 7.69
N ALA A 324 4.41 -2.44 8.99
CA ALA A 324 3.94 -3.48 9.90
C ALA A 324 2.76 -4.29 9.31
N THR A 325 2.88 -5.61 9.34
CA THR A 325 1.99 -6.54 8.64
C THR A 325 1.48 -7.67 9.53
N LEU A 326 0.38 -8.30 9.11
CA LEU A 326 -0.14 -9.51 9.74
C LEU A 326 0.82 -10.71 9.55
N PRO A 327 0.87 -11.65 10.52
CA PRO A 327 1.82 -12.76 10.48
C PRO A 327 1.48 -13.85 9.45
N TYR A 328 0.40 -13.71 8.67
CA TYR A 328 -0.17 -14.76 7.82
C TYR A 328 0.70 -15.23 6.65
N LEU A 329 1.72 -14.46 6.25
CA LEU A 329 2.70 -14.85 5.22
C LEU A 329 4.07 -15.22 5.77
N ALA A 330 4.29 -15.10 7.08
CA ALA A 330 5.60 -15.24 7.71
C ALA A 330 6.70 -14.34 7.11
N SER A 331 6.32 -13.21 6.47
CA SER A 331 7.24 -12.36 5.71
C SER A 331 7.71 -11.09 6.42
N GLY A 332 7.10 -10.67 7.53
CA GLY A 332 7.42 -9.38 8.18
C GLY A 332 8.90 -9.23 8.55
N ALA A 333 9.49 -10.27 9.14
CA ALA A 333 10.92 -10.29 9.46
C ALA A 333 11.80 -10.34 8.21
N GLY A 334 11.42 -11.15 7.22
CA GLY A 334 12.13 -11.25 5.95
C GLY A 334 12.16 -9.91 5.20
N MET A 335 11.03 -9.19 5.16
CA MET A 335 10.94 -7.85 4.57
C MET A 335 11.82 -6.84 5.31
N SER A 336 11.84 -6.87 6.65
CA SER A 336 12.70 -5.99 7.45
C SER A 336 14.20 -6.23 7.17
N ILE A 337 14.60 -7.49 6.98
CA ILE A 337 15.98 -7.87 6.59
C ILE A 337 16.29 -7.38 5.17
N GLU A 338 15.37 -7.55 4.23
CA GLU A 338 15.50 -7.03 2.87
C GLU A 338 15.61 -5.49 2.86
N ASP A 339 14.85 -4.77 3.67
CA ASP A 339 14.93 -3.30 3.76
C ASP A 339 16.33 -2.86 4.17
N GLY A 340 16.86 -3.45 5.25
CA GLY A 340 18.21 -3.15 5.73
C GLY A 340 19.27 -3.44 4.67
N HIS A 341 19.12 -4.56 3.95
CA HIS A 341 20.04 -4.93 2.88
C HIS A 341 20.01 -3.94 1.72
N VAL A 342 18.82 -3.66 1.17
CA VAL A 342 18.62 -2.70 0.07
C VAL A 342 19.10 -1.31 0.46
N LEU A 343 18.81 -0.84 1.68
CA LEU A 343 19.27 0.46 2.15
C LEU A 343 20.80 0.53 2.15
N GLY A 344 21.48 -0.50 2.69
CA GLY A 344 22.94 -0.57 2.66
C GLY A 344 23.48 -0.53 1.23
N LEU A 345 22.96 -1.34 0.31
CA LEU A 345 23.36 -1.34 -1.11
C LEU A 345 23.21 0.04 -1.77
N CYS A 346 22.09 0.73 -1.52
CA CYS A 346 21.84 2.07 -2.04
C CYS A 346 22.83 3.10 -1.48
N LEU A 347 23.13 3.06 -0.18
CA LEU A 347 24.13 3.93 0.45
C LEU A 347 25.55 3.58 -0.04
N GLY A 348 25.80 2.30 -0.33
CA GLY A 348 27.04 1.81 -0.90
C GLY A 348 27.42 2.47 -2.23
N ALA A 349 26.41 2.90 -3.01
CA ALA A 349 26.59 3.53 -4.31
C ALA A 349 26.90 5.04 -4.27
N ILE A 350 26.81 5.71 -3.11
CA ILE A 350 27.03 7.16 -3.04
C ILE A 350 28.48 7.53 -3.28
N LYS A 351 28.70 8.68 -3.91
CA LYS A 351 30.04 9.19 -4.22
C LYS A 351 30.56 10.18 -3.19
N ASN A 352 29.68 10.81 -2.44
CA ASN A 352 30.01 11.77 -1.39
C ASN A 352 28.82 11.96 -0.42
N LYS A 353 29.01 12.76 0.64
CA LYS A 353 27.99 13.02 1.67
C LYS A 353 26.91 14.04 1.28
N SER A 354 26.87 14.52 0.03
CA SER A 354 25.93 15.57 -0.36
C SER A 354 24.47 15.12 -0.18
N THR A 355 23.59 16.08 0.08
CA THR A 355 22.14 15.86 0.15
C THR A 355 21.61 15.29 -1.16
N PHE A 356 22.21 15.65 -2.31
CA PHE A 356 21.85 15.10 -3.61
C PHE A 356 22.09 13.59 -3.69
N GLU A 357 23.30 13.12 -3.37
CA GLU A 357 23.64 11.68 -3.43
C GLU A 357 22.81 10.88 -2.44
N LYS A 358 22.60 11.40 -1.21
CA LYS A 358 21.73 10.74 -0.22
C LYS A 358 20.28 10.68 -0.68
N LYS A 359 19.74 11.77 -1.22
CA LYS A 359 18.37 11.80 -1.75
C LYS A 359 18.18 10.79 -2.88
N LYS A 360 19.18 10.67 -3.77
CA LYS A 360 19.17 9.66 -4.83
C LYS A 360 19.16 8.23 -4.27
N ALA A 361 20.03 7.94 -3.31
CA ALA A 361 20.08 6.63 -2.65
C ALA A 361 18.76 6.27 -1.94
N LEU A 362 18.17 7.22 -1.20
CA LEU A 362 16.90 7.02 -0.49
C LEU A 362 15.71 6.86 -1.44
N ASN A 363 15.70 7.55 -2.59
CA ASN A 363 14.69 7.36 -3.64
C ASN A 363 14.78 5.94 -4.24
N ILE A 364 15.99 5.46 -4.56
CA ILE A 364 16.19 4.10 -5.08
C ILE A 364 15.75 3.07 -4.03
N TYR A 365 16.12 3.26 -2.75
CA TYR A 365 15.69 2.42 -1.64
C TYR A 365 14.14 2.33 -1.58
N GLU A 366 13.45 3.47 -1.54
CA GLU A 366 11.99 3.47 -1.46
C GLU A 366 11.34 2.80 -2.68
N ARG A 367 11.84 3.03 -3.90
CA ARG A 367 11.34 2.37 -5.13
C ARG A 367 11.52 0.86 -5.16
N CYS A 368 12.57 0.34 -4.51
CA CYS A 368 12.76 -1.11 -4.38
C CYS A 368 11.78 -1.71 -3.36
N ARG A 369 11.57 -0.99 -2.25
CA ARG A 369 10.90 -1.56 -1.07
C ARG A 369 9.41 -1.34 -1.06
N ARG A 370 8.94 -0.14 -1.35
CA ARG A 370 7.57 0.28 -1.08
C ARG A 370 6.52 -0.58 -1.78
N GLU A 371 6.56 -0.65 -3.10
CA GLU A 371 5.64 -1.46 -3.92
C GLU A 371 5.67 -2.94 -3.48
N ARG A 372 6.87 -3.46 -3.20
CA ARG A 372 7.05 -4.85 -2.79
C ARG A 372 6.45 -5.13 -1.42
N THR A 373 6.72 -4.29 -0.42
CA THR A 373 6.19 -4.47 0.93
C THR A 373 4.67 -4.28 0.97
N GLU A 374 4.14 -3.32 0.21
CA GLU A 374 2.69 -3.11 0.07
C GLU A 374 2.00 -4.32 -0.56
N ARG A 375 2.60 -4.94 -1.58
CA ARG A 375 2.08 -6.18 -2.20
C ARG A 375 2.05 -7.35 -1.21
N VAL A 376 3.08 -7.50 -0.37
CA VAL A 376 3.11 -8.53 0.68
C VAL A 376 2.05 -8.26 1.75
N VAL A 377 1.92 -7.01 2.23
CA VAL A 377 0.89 -6.62 3.20
C VAL A 377 -0.51 -6.92 2.67
N SER A 378 -0.81 -6.50 1.43
CA SER A 378 -2.09 -6.75 0.77
C SER A 378 -2.41 -8.25 0.69
N ARG A 379 -1.42 -9.07 0.31
CA ARG A 379 -1.61 -10.52 0.29
C ARG A 379 -1.80 -11.11 1.68
N GLY A 380 -1.15 -10.57 2.71
CA GLY A 380 -1.35 -10.96 4.11
C GLY A 380 -2.82 -10.84 4.54
N ASN A 381 -3.48 -9.75 4.14
CA ASN A 381 -4.90 -9.52 4.43
C ASN A 381 -5.80 -10.55 3.73
N ARG A 382 -5.49 -10.94 2.48
CA ARG A 382 -6.21 -12.03 1.81
C ARG A 382 -6.02 -13.36 2.55
N GLN A 383 -4.84 -13.59 3.10
CA GLN A 383 -4.53 -14.84 3.78
C GLN A 383 -5.24 -14.96 5.14
N GLN A 384 -5.42 -13.84 5.86
CA GLN A 384 -6.28 -13.74 7.05
C GLN A 384 -7.64 -14.37 6.75
N TYR A 385 -8.31 -13.86 5.73
CA TYR A 385 -9.63 -14.31 5.32
C TYR A 385 -9.67 -15.80 4.95
N LEU A 386 -8.78 -16.23 4.04
CA LEU A 386 -8.80 -17.60 3.53
C LEU A 386 -8.56 -18.68 4.61
N TYR A 387 -7.80 -18.35 5.66
CA TYR A 387 -7.53 -19.27 6.77
C TYR A 387 -8.66 -19.37 7.78
N HIS A 388 -9.65 -18.46 7.73
CA HIS A 388 -10.73 -18.32 8.72
C HIS A 388 -12.14 -18.61 8.17
N VAL A 389 -12.26 -19.07 6.92
CA VAL A 389 -13.56 -19.33 6.27
C VAL A 389 -14.31 -20.46 6.99
N HIS A 390 -15.60 -20.22 7.23
CA HIS A 390 -16.56 -21.16 7.82
C HIS A 390 -16.89 -22.34 6.91
N ASP A 391 -17.26 -23.48 7.50
CA ASP A 391 -17.72 -24.65 6.76
C ASP A 391 -18.89 -24.31 5.82
N GLY A 392 -18.74 -24.60 4.53
CA GLY A 392 -19.69 -24.19 3.50
C GLY A 392 -19.13 -24.30 2.09
N GLU A 393 -19.84 -23.75 1.10
CA GLU A 393 -19.44 -23.80 -0.32
C GLU A 393 -18.07 -23.13 -0.55
N GLU A 394 -17.80 -22.02 0.13
CA GLU A 394 -16.53 -21.30 -0.01
C GLU A 394 -15.34 -22.08 0.58
N GLN A 395 -15.52 -22.67 1.76
CA GLN A 395 -14.54 -23.57 2.39
C GLN A 395 -14.23 -24.76 1.47
N GLN A 396 -15.26 -25.36 0.86
CA GLN A 396 -15.11 -26.47 -0.09
C GLN A 396 -14.33 -26.04 -1.34
N GLU A 397 -14.63 -24.85 -1.89
CA GLU A 397 -13.93 -24.34 -3.06
C GLU A 397 -12.46 -24.01 -2.77
N ARG A 398 -12.19 -23.35 -1.63
CA ARG A 398 -10.81 -23.11 -1.18
C ARG A 398 -10.04 -24.42 -1.01
N ASP A 399 -10.64 -25.44 -0.38
CA ASP A 399 -9.99 -26.73 -0.16
C ASP A 399 -9.76 -27.49 -1.47
N ARG A 400 -10.72 -27.41 -2.42
CA ARG A 400 -10.57 -27.93 -3.77
C ARG A 400 -9.38 -27.27 -4.47
N LEU A 401 -9.28 -25.94 -4.46
CA LEU A 401 -8.16 -25.20 -5.04
C LEU A 401 -6.83 -25.56 -4.36
N LEU A 402 -6.79 -25.63 -3.03
CA LEU A 402 -5.62 -26.09 -2.27
C LEU A 402 -5.11 -27.45 -2.78
N GLY A 403 -6.03 -28.40 -3.01
CA GLY A 403 -5.74 -29.73 -3.55
C GLY A 403 -5.31 -29.73 -5.02
N GLU A 404 -6.00 -28.99 -5.89
CA GLU A 404 -5.70 -28.94 -7.33
C GLU A 404 -4.32 -28.36 -7.61
N PHE A 405 -3.97 -27.26 -6.97
CA PHE A 405 -2.64 -26.65 -7.11
C PHE A 405 -1.52 -27.54 -6.55
N ALA A 406 -1.79 -28.41 -5.56
CA ALA A 406 -0.78 -29.31 -5.01
C ALA A 406 -0.34 -30.39 -6.00
N LYS A 407 -1.13 -30.68 -7.04
CA LYS A 407 -0.74 -31.59 -8.13
C LYS A 407 0.44 -31.07 -8.95
N PHE A 408 0.85 -29.83 -8.75
CA PHE A 408 2.01 -29.22 -9.38
C PHE A 408 3.28 -29.30 -8.53
N ASN A 409 3.19 -29.71 -7.27
CA ASN A 409 4.37 -30.01 -6.47
C ASN A 409 5.15 -31.18 -7.08
N GLY A 410 6.45 -31.20 -6.85
CA GLY A 410 7.40 -32.18 -7.39
C GLY A 410 7.79 -31.93 -8.86
N LYS A 411 7.32 -30.83 -9.47
CA LYS A 411 7.56 -30.51 -10.88
C LYS A 411 8.55 -29.35 -11.09
N GLY A 412 9.17 -28.85 -10.03
CA GLY A 412 10.08 -27.71 -10.06
C GLY A 412 9.33 -26.38 -10.16
N LYS A 413 9.99 -25.36 -10.73
CA LYS A 413 9.36 -24.06 -10.96
C LYS A 413 8.28 -24.19 -12.04
N ILE A 414 7.07 -23.74 -11.73
CA ILE A 414 5.90 -23.84 -12.59
C ILE A 414 5.61 -22.49 -13.23
N GLU A 415 5.46 -22.49 -14.55
CA GLU A 415 5.07 -21.31 -15.32
C GLU A 415 3.54 -21.16 -15.35
N ARG A 416 3.08 -19.92 -15.49
CA ARG A 416 1.65 -19.55 -15.46
C ARG A 416 0.81 -20.39 -16.42
N GLU A 417 1.29 -20.59 -17.65
CA GLU A 417 0.59 -21.31 -18.72
C GLU A 417 0.32 -22.77 -18.34
N GLN A 418 1.13 -23.36 -17.45
CA GLN A 418 0.94 -24.73 -17.00
C GLN A 418 -0.25 -24.86 -16.04
N TYR A 419 -0.50 -23.83 -15.22
CA TYR A 419 -1.70 -23.75 -14.38
C TYR A 419 -2.94 -23.53 -15.23
N GLU A 420 -2.86 -22.59 -16.19
CA GLU A 420 -3.97 -22.26 -17.09
C GLU A 420 -4.38 -23.44 -17.97
N ALA A 421 -3.42 -24.25 -18.44
CA ALA A 421 -3.69 -25.47 -19.19
C ALA A 421 -4.46 -26.53 -18.38
N ALA A 422 -4.40 -26.47 -17.04
CA ALA A 422 -5.19 -27.31 -16.15
C ALA A 422 -6.52 -26.65 -15.72
N GLY A 423 -6.87 -25.49 -16.30
CA GLY A 423 -8.07 -24.73 -15.95
C GLY A 423 -7.98 -24.02 -14.60
N LEU A 424 -6.78 -23.79 -14.08
CA LEU A 424 -6.56 -23.06 -12.84
C LEU A 424 -6.12 -21.63 -13.13
N ASP A 425 -6.78 -20.67 -12.48
CA ASP A 425 -6.31 -19.28 -12.43
C ASP A 425 -5.23 -19.17 -11.36
N VAL A 426 -4.00 -18.87 -11.79
CA VAL A 426 -2.82 -18.75 -10.92
C VAL A 426 -3.04 -17.81 -9.74
N GLU A 427 -3.74 -16.68 -9.96
CA GLU A 427 -3.99 -15.67 -8.93
C GLU A 427 -4.97 -16.16 -7.84
N MET A 428 -5.63 -17.29 -8.10
CA MET A 428 -6.53 -17.97 -7.17
C MET A 428 -5.85 -19.04 -6.32
N ASP A 429 -4.53 -19.25 -6.44
CA ASP A 429 -3.81 -20.17 -5.54
C ASP A 429 -4.00 -19.73 -4.07
N PRO A 430 -4.69 -20.52 -3.22
CA PRO A 430 -4.96 -20.15 -1.84
C PRO A 430 -3.78 -20.34 -0.89
N LEU A 431 -2.74 -21.10 -1.28
CA LEU A 431 -1.52 -21.28 -0.49
C LEU A 431 -0.46 -20.29 -0.97
N ALA A 432 -0.22 -19.24 -0.17
CA ALA A 432 0.60 -18.14 -0.62
C ALA A 432 2.02 -18.53 -1.06
N TRP A 433 2.71 -19.46 -0.40
CA TRP A 433 4.12 -19.72 -0.72
C TRP A 433 4.37 -20.55 -1.99
N ARG A 434 3.33 -21.12 -2.61
CA ARG A 434 3.48 -21.86 -3.86
C ARG A 434 3.86 -20.96 -5.02
N TRP A 435 4.39 -21.55 -6.09
CA TRP A 435 4.72 -20.81 -7.31
C TRP A 435 3.54 -20.05 -7.89
N GLY A 436 2.34 -20.64 -7.84
CA GLY A 436 1.10 -19.97 -8.25
C GLY A 436 0.64 -18.85 -7.31
N GLY A 437 1.03 -18.91 -6.04
CA GLY A 437 0.85 -17.81 -5.10
C GLY A 437 1.94 -16.74 -5.24
N VAL A 438 2.46 -16.29 -4.10
CA VAL A 438 3.57 -15.33 -4.03
C VAL A 438 4.94 -15.97 -4.21
N GLY A 439 5.05 -17.30 -4.22
CA GLY A 439 6.32 -18.01 -4.24
C GLY A 439 7.25 -17.56 -5.37
N SER A 440 6.68 -17.34 -6.56
CA SER A 440 7.40 -17.01 -7.80
C SER A 440 8.11 -15.67 -7.81
N TRP A 441 7.71 -14.72 -6.94
CA TRP A 441 8.30 -13.38 -6.86
C TRP A 441 8.73 -12.99 -5.45
N LEU A 442 8.18 -13.62 -4.41
CA LEU A 442 8.59 -13.42 -3.01
C LEU A 442 9.90 -14.15 -2.76
N LEU A 443 9.92 -15.48 -2.96
CA LEU A 443 11.02 -16.36 -2.56
C LEU A 443 12.25 -16.22 -3.47
N THR A 444 12.06 -15.78 -4.71
CA THR A 444 13.12 -15.65 -5.72
C THR A 444 13.72 -14.24 -5.78
N TYR A 445 13.33 -13.35 -4.87
CA TYR A 445 13.77 -11.96 -4.91
C TYR A 445 15.28 -11.83 -4.61
N VAL A 446 15.96 -11.03 -5.43
CA VAL A 446 17.38 -10.71 -5.31
C VAL A 446 17.51 -9.20 -5.19
N CYS A 447 17.87 -8.72 -3.99
CA CYS A 447 17.91 -7.29 -3.66
C CYS A 447 18.88 -6.52 -4.57
N GLU A 448 20.04 -7.11 -4.88
CA GLU A 448 21.09 -6.52 -5.70
C GLU A 448 20.64 -6.25 -7.13
N GLU A 449 19.87 -7.19 -7.71
CA GLU A 449 19.32 -7.03 -9.06
C GLU A 449 18.26 -5.94 -9.10
N ASP A 450 17.43 -5.86 -8.06
CA ASP A 450 16.40 -4.83 -7.96
C ASP A 450 16.99 -3.43 -7.76
N VAL A 451 17.97 -3.28 -6.86
CA VAL A 451 18.71 -2.03 -6.68
C VAL A 451 19.38 -1.61 -7.98
N LYS A 452 20.02 -2.53 -8.70
CA LYS A 452 20.64 -2.23 -10.00
C LYS A 452 19.61 -1.75 -11.02
N ARG A 453 18.46 -2.43 -11.10
CA ARG A 453 17.36 -2.08 -12.01
C ARG A 453 16.78 -0.70 -11.68
N ARG A 454 16.41 -0.45 -10.44
CA ARG A 454 15.87 0.84 -9.97
C ARG A 454 16.89 1.97 -10.08
N THR A 455 18.18 1.69 -9.88
CA THR A 455 19.26 2.65 -10.15
C THR A 455 19.28 3.07 -11.61
N ALA A 456 19.19 2.11 -12.54
CA ALA A 456 19.15 2.40 -13.98
C ALA A 456 17.91 3.23 -14.37
N GLU A 457 16.75 2.95 -13.77
CA GLU A 457 15.53 3.74 -13.95
C GLU A 457 15.72 5.20 -13.52
N VAL A 458 16.20 5.43 -12.28
CA VAL A 458 16.46 6.78 -11.75
C VAL A 458 17.52 7.52 -12.57
N GLU A 459 18.58 6.83 -13.01
CA GLU A 459 19.59 7.44 -13.89
C GLU A 459 19.07 7.76 -15.29
N ALA A 460 18.15 6.96 -15.83
CA ALA A 460 17.53 7.21 -17.13
C ALA A 460 16.59 8.43 -17.04
N GLU A 461 15.82 8.55 -15.96
CA GLU A 461 15.00 9.75 -15.66
C GLU A 461 15.89 11.00 -15.53
N GLU A 462 17.07 10.87 -14.93
CA GLU A 462 18.06 11.94 -14.85
C GLU A 462 18.64 12.33 -16.22
N LYS A 463 18.85 11.37 -17.13
CA LYS A 463 19.48 11.57 -18.45
C LYS A 463 18.49 11.91 -19.57
N SER A 464 17.20 11.64 -19.39
CA SER A 464 16.17 11.93 -20.37
C SER A 464 16.12 13.45 -20.64
N PRO A 465 16.10 13.90 -21.90
CA PRO A 465 15.96 15.31 -22.26
C PRO A 465 14.51 15.75 -22.07
N ILE A 466 14.01 15.63 -20.85
CA ILE A 466 12.89 16.41 -20.33
C ILE A 466 13.58 17.59 -19.63
N PRO A 467 13.27 18.85 -19.96
CA PRO A 467 14.09 19.99 -19.55
C PRO A 467 14.24 20.03 -18.04
N ARG A 468 15.46 19.72 -17.56
CA ARG A 468 15.91 20.01 -16.20
C ARG A 468 15.84 21.51 -15.98
N THR A 469 14.75 21.99 -15.40
CA THR A 469 14.69 23.35 -14.88
C THR A 469 15.61 23.44 -13.67
N ARG A 470 16.78 24.03 -13.93
CA ARG A 470 17.57 24.72 -12.91
C ARG A 470 16.62 25.46 -11.97
N HIS A 471 16.89 25.42 -10.68
CA HIS A 471 16.38 26.40 -9.73
C HIS A 471 16.66 27.81 -10.27
N LYS A 472 15.65 28.36 -10.94
CA LYS A 472 15.47 29.77 -11.22
C LYS A 472 14.06 30.06 -10.75
N SER A 473 13.98 31.06 -9.89
CA SER A 473 12.79 31.75 -9.42
C SER A 473 11.54 31.53 -10.29
N ALA A 474 10.45 31.14 -9.63
CA ALA A 474 9.05 31.31 -10.01
C ALA A 474 8.81 31.85 -11.44
N MET A 475 8.37 30.99 -12.34
CA MET A 475 7.58 31.42 -13.49
C MET A 475 6.10 31.23 -13.16
N SER A 476 5.44 32.34 -12.81
CA SER A 476 4.03 32.44 -12.47
C SER A 476 3.16 32.47 -13.74
N GLY A 477 2.74 31.30 -14.23
CA GLY A 477 1.78 31.19 -15.33
C GLY A 477 0.69 30.15 -15.04
N PRO A 478 -0.53 30.30 -15.57
CA PRO A 478 -1.58 29.28 -15.47
C PRO A 478 -1.18 27.98 -16.19
N ALA A 479 -1.88 26.89 -15.90
CA ALA A 479 -1.69 25.61 -16.58
C ALA A 479 -2.03 25.75 -18.07
N ASP A 480 -1.20 25.19 -18.94
CA ASP A 480 -1.41 25.20 -20.40
C ASP A 480 -2.41 24.10 -20.81
N ILE A 481 -3.67 24.25 -20.40
CA ILE A 481 -4.76 23.31 -20.71
C ILE A 481 -5.42 23.73 -22.01
N ALA A 482 -5.47 22.83 -22.99
CA ALA A 482 -6.07 23.10 -24.29
C ALA A 482 -7.59 23.32 -24.20
N VAL A 483 -8.11 24.24 -25.02
CA VAL A 483 -9.55 24.41 -25.24
C VAL A 483 -9.91 23.75 -26.57
N VAL A 484 -10.77 22.74 -26.55
CA VAL A 484 -11.20 21.98 -27.74
C VAL A 484 -12.71 22.07 -27.91
N SER A 485 -13.16 22.31 -29.14
CA SER A 485 -14.58 22.26 -29.51
C SER A 485 -14.97 20.82 -29.85
N PHE A 486 -16.08 20.35 -29.29
CA PHE A 486 -16.63 19.03 -29.56
C PHE A 486 -17.68 19.02 -30.68
N ASP A 487 -18.05 20.20 -31.20
CA ASP A 487 -19.08 20.39 -32.24
C ASP A 487 -18.85 19.48 -33.46
N ARG A 488 -17.64 19.51 -34.01
CA ARG A 488 -17.24 18.68 -35.16
C ARG A 488 -17.18 17.18 -34.86
N PHE A 489 -17.07 16.79 -33.59
CA PHE A 489 -17.16 15.38 -33.23
C PHE A 489 -18.63 14.90 -33.20
N ILE A 490 -19.55 15.77 -32.78
CA ILE A 490 -20.98 15.47 -32.69
C ILE A 490 -21.66 15.56 -34.07
N HIS A 491 -21.30 16.57 -34.87
CA HIS A 491 -22.00 16.95 -36.09
C HIS A 491 -21.19 16.80 -37.39
N GLY A 492 -19.87 16.61 -37.29
CA GLY A 492 -18.98 16.49 -38.45
C GLY A 492 -18.93 15.09 -39.06
N ASP A 493 -18.20 14.98 -40.18
CA ASP A 493 -17.90 13.71 -40.82
C ASP A 493 -16.78 12.93 -40.10
N ASP A 494 -16.35 11.79 -40.65
CA ASP A 494 -15.36 10.94 -39.98
C ASP A 494 -13.96 11.59 -39.86
N ASP A 495 -13.60 12.47 -40.80
CA ASP A 495 -12.30 13.16 -40.77
C ASP A 495 -12.32 14.26 -39.71
N ASP A 496 -13.44 14.96 -39.59
CA ASP A 496 -13.73 15.90 -38.52
C ASP A 496 -13.65 15.22 -37.14
N ARG A 497 -14.31 14.07 -37.00
CA ARG A 497 -14.29 13.27 -35.77
C ARG A 497 -12.88 12.81 -35.40
N ARG A 498 -12.09 12.33 -36.37
CA ARG A 498 -10.69 11.96 -36.16
C ARG A 498 -9.80 13.16 -35.78
N ALA A 499 -10.04 14.32 -36.36
CA ALA A 499 -9.30 15.54 -36.05
C ALA A 499 -9.56 16.02 -34.61
N VAL A 500 -10.81 15.96 -34.14
CA VAL A 500 -11.16 16.27 -32.75
C VAL A 500 -10.59 15.20 -31.80
N ALA A 501 -10.69 13.92 -32.16
CA ALA A 501 -10.12 12.82 -31.38
C ALA A 501 -8.62 12.99 -31.13
N LYS A 502 -7.87 13.37 -32.16
CA LYS A 502 -6.43 13.67 -32.03
C LYS A 502 -6.16 14.83 -31.08
N GLN A 503 -6.98 15.88 -31.09
CA GLN A 503 -6.81 17.03 -30.18
C GLN A 503 -7.05 16.63 -28.72
N LEU A 504 -8.13 15.90 -28.44
CA LEU A 504 -8.42 15.40 -27.09
C LEU A 504 -7.32 14.46 -26.61
N TYR A 505 -6.94 13.48 -27.42
CA TYR A 505 -5.86 12.56 -27.08
C TYR A 505 -4.55 13.28 -26.76
N ASN A 506 -4.16 14.28 -27.55
CA ASN A 506 -2.96 15.07 -27.26
C ASN A 506 -3.06 15.78 -25.91
N ALA A 507 -4.18 16.44 -25.61
CA ALA A 507 -4.38 17.13 -24.33
C ALA A 507 -4.30 16.17 -23.14
N PHE A 508 -4.92 14.99 -23.26
CA PHE A 508 -4.89 13.93 -22.26
C PHE A 508 -3.53 13.25 -22.11
N SER A 509 -2.73 13.19 -23.18
CA SER A 509 -1.39 12.60 -23.16
C SER A 509 -0.33 13.53 -22.57
N THR A 510 -0.53 14.85 -22.66
CA THR A 510 0.43 15.85 -22.19
C THR A 510 0.10 16.36 -20.79
N VAL A 511 -1.10 16.91 -20.62
CA VAL A 511 -1.53 17.59 -19.39
C VAL A 511 -2.48 16.72 -18.58
N GLY A 512 -3.16 15.75 -19.22
CA GLY A 512 -4.19 14.95 -18.59
C GLY A 512 -5.52 15.68 -18.40
N TRP A 513 -5.63 16.92 -18.90
CA TRP A 513 -6.79 17.81 -18.79
C TRP A 513 -7.11 18.50 -20.11
N VAL A 514 -8.39 18.81 -20.33
CA VAL A 514 -8.86 19.63 -21.47
C VAL A 514 -10.09 20.46 -21.06
N TYR A 515 -10.19 21.69 -21.56
CA TYR A 515 -11.45 22.43 -21.56
C TYR A 515 -12.24 22.04 -22.82
N LEU A 516 -13.36 21.35 -22.65
CA LEU A 516 -14.23 20.98 -23.75
C LEU A 516 -15.35 22.02 -23.87
N LYS A 517 -15.48 22.67 -25.03
CA LYS A 517 -16.63 23.53 -25.38
C LYS A 517 -17.49 22.87 -26.45
N ASP A 518 -18.69 23.39 -26.66
CA ASP A 518 -19.64 22.89 -27.66
C ASP A 518 -19.98 21.39 -27.46
N HIS A 519 -20.04 20.96 -26.19
CA HIS A 519 -20.16 19.56 -25.77
C HIS A 519 -21.61 19.05 -25.69
N GLY A 520 -22.58 19.84 -26.16
CA GLY A 520 -23.99 19.44 -26.22
C GLY A 520 -24.81 19.61 -24.93
N ILE A 521 -24.20 20.03 -23.82
CA ILE A 521 -24.94 20.41 -22.60
C ILE A 521 -25.00 21.94 -22.54
N PRO A 522 -26.18 22.58 -22.67
CA PRO A 522 -26.29 24.04 -22.68
C PRO A 522 -25.86 24.67 -21.35
N GLN A 523 -25.23 25.85 -21.39
CA GLN A 523 -24.86 26.59 -20.17
C GLN A 523 -26.06 26.83 -19.25
N ALA A 524 -27.24 27.13 -19.80
CA ALA A 524 -28.47 27.29 -19.02
C ALA A 524 -28.83 26.05 -18.18
N ARG A 525 -28.49 24.85 -18.65
CA ARG A 525 -28.66 23.61 -17.89
C ARG A 525 -27.64 23.53 -16.75
N VAL A 526 -26.39 23.88 -17.00
CA VAL A 526 -25.34 23.91 -15.96
C VAL A 526 -25.69 24.93 -14.87
N ASP A 527 -26.18 26.10 -15.25
CA ASP A 527 -26.61 27.17 -14.33
C ASP A 527 -27.83 26.76 -13.49
N GLU A 528 -28.76 26.01 -14.07
CA GLU A 528 -29.91 25.42 -13.38
C GLU A 528 -29.46 24.44 -12.28
N ILE A 529 -28.49 23.55 -12.56
CA ILE A 529 -27.99 22.61 -11.54
C ILE A 529 -27.18 23.34 -10.46
N PHE A 530 -26.39 24.36 -10.79
CA PHE A 530 -25.74 25.19 -9.78
C PHE A 530 -26.77 25.93 -8.89
N SER A 531 -27.86 26.42 -9.47
CA SER A 531 -28.95 27.06 -8.73
C SER A 531 -29.68 26.07 -7.81
N LEU A 532 -29.88 24.83 -8.30
CA LEU A 532 -30.45 23.74 -7.53
C LEU A 532 -29.54 23.31 -6.36
N ALA A 533 -28.24 23.15 -6.62
CA ALA A 533 -27.24 22.84 -5.59
C ALA A 533 -27.22 23.93 -4.53
N LYS A 534 -27.22 25.20 -4.92
CA LYS A 534 -27.33 26.33 -3.98
C LYS A 534 -28.60 26.25 -3.14
N THR A 535 -29.74 25.98 -3.75
CA THR A 535 -31.03 25.83 -3.04
C THR A 535 -30.95 24.71 -2.00
N PHE A 536 -30.30 23.59 -2.35
CA PHE A 536 -30.08 22.48 -1.42
C PHE A 536 -29.14 22.88 -0.26
N PHE A 537 -28.00 23.49 -0.55
CA PHE A 537 -26.97 23.82 0.45
C PHE A 537 -27.30 25.02 1.34
N ASP A 538 -28.17 25.94 0.88
CA ASP A 538 -28.70 27.07 1.66
C ASP A 538 -29.68 26.63 2.76
N GLN A 539 -30.16 25.38 2.74
CA GLN A 539 -30.98 24.83 3.83
C GLN A 539 -30.19 24.71 5.14
N PRO A 540 -30.86 24.84 6.31
CA PRO A 540 -30.24 24.57 7.60
C PRO A 540 -29.59 23.19 7.64
N LEU A 541 -28.45 23.07 8.34
CA LEU A 541 -27.71 21.81 8.46
C LEU A 541 -28.60 20.64 8.90
N GLN A 542 -29.52 20.87 9.84
CA GLN A 542 -30.45 19.84 10.33
C GLN A 542 -31.39 19.31 9.25
N GLU A 543 -31.80 20.14 8.27
CA GLU A 543 -32.59 19.69 7.14
C GLU A 543 -31.74 18.86 6.17
N LYS A 544 -30.51 19.31 5.87
CA LYS A 544 -29.58 18.58 4.99
C LYS A 544 -29.22 17.21 5.56
N LEU A 545 -29.07 17.09 6.88
CA LEU A 545 -28.77 15.83 7.58
C LEU A 545 -29.89 14.79 7.50
N ARG A 546 -31.13 15.16 7.12
CA ARG A 546 -32.20 14.18 6.83
C ARG A 546 -31.85 13.24 5.68
N TRP A 547 -30.95 13.68 4.81
CA TRP A 547 -30.45 12.96 3.63
C TRP A 547 -29.01 12.53 3.78
N ARG A 548 -28.48 12.45 5.02
CA ARG A 548 -27.10 12.09 5.29
C ARG A 548 -26.74 10.75 4.63
N LEU A 549 -25.54 10.67 4.07
CA LEU A 549 -24.94 9.42 3.64
C LEU A 549 -24.79 8.48 4.84
N GLN A 550 -25.34 7.26 4.74
CA GLN A 550 -25.37 6.29 5.84
C GLN A 550 -24.44 5.10 5.63
N ASP A 551 -24.02 4.84 4.39
CA ASP A 551 -23.27 3.65 4.00
C ASP A 551 -22.27 4.00 2.89
N ALA A 552 -21.00 3.71 3.13
CA ALA A 552 -19.90 3.93 2.19
C ALA A 552 -19.96 3.00 0.96
N GLU A 553 -20.64 1.86 1.04
CA GLU A 553 -20.87 0.97 -0.10
C GLU A 553 -21.94 1.52 -1.04
N LEU A 554 -22.99 2.15 -0.49
CA LEU A 554 -24.01 2.85 -1.28
C LEU A 554 -23.50 4.19 -1.85
N ASN A 555 -22.72 4.93 -1.04
CA ASN A 555 -22.05 6.20 -1.37
C ASN A 555 -22.95 7.21 -2.12
N GLN A 556 -24.08 7.52 -1.48
CA GLN A 556 -25.12 8.44 -1.95
C GLN A 556 -25.68 9.22 -0.76
N GLY A 557 -26.08 10.48 -1.00
CA GLY A 557 -26.63 11.37 0.03
C GLY A 557 -25.68 12.51 0.42
N TYR A 558 -26.01 13.18 1.51
CA TYR A 558 -25.33 14.37 2.01
C TYR A 558 -24.17 14.06 2.95
N THR A 559 -23.05 14.74 2.74
CA THR A 559 -21.87 14.74 3.61
C THR A 559 -21.60 16.17 4.07
N ALA A 560 -21.50 16.38 5.39
CA ALA A 560 -21.32 17.70 5.97
C ALA A 560 -19.88 18.21 5.83
N ASP A 561 -19.70 19.51 6.06
CA ASP A 561 -18.38 20.15 6.07
C ASP A 561 -17.44 19.51 7.10
N GLY A 562 -16.26 19.09 6.65
CA GLY A 562 -15.27 18.39 7.48
C GLY A 562 -15.55 16.91 7.77
N ASP A 563 -16.66 16.33 7.29
CA ASP A 563 -16.96 14.89 7.47
C ASP A 563 -16.16 13.98 6.52
N GLU A 564 -15.65 14.50 5.39
CA GLU A 564 -14.71 13.78 4.51
C GLU A 564 -13.25 14.04 4.92
N ALA A 565 -12.50 12.97 5.21
CA ALA A 565 -11.09 13.06 5.60
C ALA A 565 -10.20 12.38 4.56
N ASN A 566 -9.55 13.16 3.70
CA ASN A 566 -8.63 12.64 2.67
C ASN A 566 -7.15 12.64 3.10
N GLY A 567 -6.83 12.64 4.39
CA GLY A 567 -5.45 12.90 4.89
C GLY A 567 -5.22 14.33 5.36
N GLY A 568 -6.32 15.03 5.66
CA GLY A 568 -6.41 16.39 6.18
C GLY A 568 -7.88 16.77 6.41
N VAL A 569 -8.14 18.05 6.69
CA VAL A 569 -9.49 18.59 6.83
C VAL A 569 -9.87 19.32 5.54
N ASP A 570 -10.75 18.70 4.75
CA ASP A 570 -11.37 19.29 3.58
C ASP A 570 -12.55 20.19 4.01
N HIS A 571 -12.48 21.48 3.69
CA HIS A 571 -13.56 22.44 3.96
C HIS A 571 -14.53 22.50 2.78
N LYS A 572 -15.44 21.52 2.72
CA LYS A 572 -16.49 21.37 1.71
C LYS A 572 -17.64 20.50 2.25
N GLU A 573 -18.85 20.79 1.80
CA GLU A 573 -19.98 19.87 1.92
C GLU A 573 -20.39 19.31 0.56
N CYS A 574 -21.00 18.13 0.55
CA CYS A 574 -21.31 17.39 -0.67
C CYS A 574 -22.71 16.77 -0.63
N TYR A 575 -23.35 16.69 -1.79
CA TYR A 575 -24.46 15.77 -2.03
C TYR A 575 -24.10 14.84 -3.21
N GLU A 576 -24.11 13.54 -2.96
CA GLU A 576 -23.75 12.50 -3.92
C GLU A 576 -24.99 11.83 -4.54
N HIS A 577 -24.99 11.70 -5.87
CA HIS A 577 -26.07 11.12 -6.65
C HIS A 577 -25.60 10.01 -7.60
N ARG A 578 -26.30 8.87 -7.60
CA ARG A 578 -26.02 7.70 -8.45
C ARG A 578 -27.29 7.10 -9.06
N ARG A 579 -27.09 6.12 -9.94
CA ARG A 579 -27.98 5.79 -11.06
C ARG A 579 -29.36 5.23 -10.71
N PHE A 580 -29.55 4.39 -9.68
CA PHE A 580 -30.80 3.58 -9.64
C PHE A 580 -31.53 3.38 -8.30
N ALA A 581 -30.98 3.80 -7.16
CA ALA A 581 -31.74 3.88 -5.92
C ALA A 581 -31.01 4.78 -4.94
N ASN A 582 -31.49 6.01 -4.79
CA ASN A 582 -30.99 6.96 -3.81
C ASN A 582 -32.06 7.16 -2.71
N PRO A 583 -32.10 6.31 -1.67
CA PRO A 583 -33.03 6.50 -0.56
C PRO A 583 -32.76 7.80 0.21
N CYS A 584 -31.54 8.33 0.09
CA CYS A 584 -31.10 9.60 0.64
C CYS A 584 -31.36 10.78 -0.30
N CYS A 585 -32.17 10.63 -1.35
CA CYS A 585 -32.55 11.75 -2.21
C CYS A 585 -33.74 12.52 -1.61
N PRO A 586 -33.70 13.87 -1.62
CA PRO A 586 -34.86 14.69 -1.31
C PRO A 586 -36.09 14.24 -2.08
N ALA A 587 -37.20 14.05 -1.36
CA ALA A 587 -38.50 13.79 -1.97
C ALA A 587 -39.03 15.08 -2.61
N ASP A 588 -39.86 14.96 -3.64
CA ASP A 588 -40.44 16.13 -4.33
C ASP A 588 -41.25 17.04 -3.38
N ALA A 589 -41.78 16.49 -2.27
CA ALA A 589 -42.47 17.28 -1.25
C ALA A 589 -41.52 18.18 -0.42
N ASP A 590 -40.26 17.78 -0.28
CA ASP A 590 -39.23 18.53 0.45
C ASP A 590 -38.49 19.50 -0.48
N LEU A 591 -38.08 19.03 -1.67
CA LEU A 591 -37.44 19.83 -2.71
C LEU A 591 -38.06 19.50 -4.07
N PRO A 592 -39.04 20.29 -4.52
CA PRO A 592 -39.72 20.07 -5.80
C PRO A 592 -38.73 19.95 -6.97
N ASP A 593 -38.99 18.97 -7.85
CA ASP A 593 -38.22 18.68 -9.06
C ASP A 593 -36.72 18.37 -8.86
N PHE A 594 -36.21 18.27 -7.61
CA PHE A 594 -34.79 18.06 -7.34
C PHE A 594 -34.30 16.76 -7.98
N ARG A 595 -34.95 15.64 -7.67
CA ARG A 595 -34.57 14.32 -8.19
C ARG A 595 -34.60 14.29 -9.71
N LYS A 596 -35.72 14.73 -10.30
CA LYS A 596 -35.91 14.73 -11.75
C LYS A 596 -34.82 15.55 -12.46
N THR A 597 -34.52 16.73 -11.94
CA THR A 597 -33.55 17.64 -12.54
C THR A 597 -32.13 17.09 -12.46
N VAL A 598 -31.75 16.49 -11.32
CA VAL A 598 -30.44 15.82 -11.15
C VAL A 598 -30.35 14.56 -12.02
N ASP A 599 -31.41 13.75 -12.12
CA ASP A 599 -31.46 12.56 -12.99
C ASP A 599 -31.30 12.92 -14.48
N ASP A 600 -31.99 13.97 -14.93
CA ASP A 600 -31.90 14.46 -16.33
C ASP A 600 -30.47 14.94 -16.65
N PHE A 601 -29.83 15.67 -15.72
CA PHE A 601 -28.45 16.12 -15.88
C PHE A 601 -27.44 14.97 -15.80
N TYR A 602 -27.65 14.00 -14.91
CA TYR A 602 -26.86 12.78 -14.80
C TYR A 602 -26.82 12.04 -16.14
N ALA A 603 -27.98 11.86 -16.79
CA ALA A 603 -28.07 11.19 -18.09
C ALA A 603 -27.29 11.94 -19.19
N GLN A 604 -27.34 13.27 -19.18
CA GLN A 604 -26.57 14.11 -20.11
C GLN A 604 -25.05 13.99 -19.88
N CYS A 605 -24.61 14.01 -18.62
CA CYS A 605 -23.21 13.82 -18.26
C CYS A 605 -22.70 12.44 -18.65
N LEU A 606 -23.49 11.38 -18.42
CA LEU A 606 -23.15 10.03 -18.85
C LEU A 606 -23.01 9.96 -20.37
N SER A 607 -23.94 10.53 -21.12
CA SER A 607 -23.88 10.57 -22.59
C SER A 607 -22.62 11.28 -23.10
N LEU A 608 -22.32 12.47 -22.56
CA LEU A 608 -21.11 13.22 -22.90
C LEU A 608 -19.86 12.41 -22.57
N GLY A 609 -19.82 11.82 -21.38
CA GLY A 609 -18.74 10.97 -20.92
C GLY A 609 -18.43 9.78 -21.83
N LEU A 610 -19.46 9.03 -22.22
CA LEU A 610 -19.31 7.93 -23.18
C LEU A 610 -18.84 8.41 -24.55
N ASN A 611 -19.29 9.59 -25.02
CA ASN A 611 -18.78 10.18 -26.26
C ASN A 611 -17.30 10.57 -26.18
N VAL A 612 -16.83 11.04 -25.02
CA VAL A 612 -15.40 11.32 -24.80
C VAL A 612 -14.57 10.02 -24.83
N LEU A 613 -15.06 8.94 -24.23
CA LEU A 613 -14.43 7.62 -24.31
C LEU A 613 -14.41 7.09 -25.76
N LYS A 614 -15.50 7.24 -26.49
CA LYS A 614 -15.59 6.93 -27.93
C LYS A 614 -14.55 7.71 -28.74
N CYS A 615 -14.39 8.99 -28.42
CA CYS A 615 -13.40 9.87 -29.05
C CYS A 615 -11.97 9.38 -28.80
N LEU A 616 -11.64 8.99 -27.56
CA LEU A 616 -10.35 8.38 -27.22
C LEU A 616 -10.11 7.05 -27.95
N ALA A 617 -11.13 6.19 -28.06
CA ALA A 617 -11.01 4.93 -28.80
C ALA A 617 -10.70 5.14 -30.29
N ILE A 618 -11.29 6.17 -30.90
CA ILE A 618 -10.96 6.58 -32.28
C ILE A 618 -9.51 7.06 -32.37
N ALA A 619 -9.06 7.93 -31.46
CA ALA A 619 -7.70 8.47 -31.47
C ALA A 619 -6.62 7.38 -31.31
N MET A 620 -6.97 6.29 -30.62
CA MET A 620 -6.09 5.15 -30.36
C MET A 620 -6.30 3.98 -31.35
N ASP A 621 -7.08 4.14 -32.42
CA ASP A 621 -7.42 3.10 -33.40
C ASP A 621 -7.94 1.79 -32.77
N LEU A 622 -8.72 1.87 -31.68
CA LEU A 622 -9.28 0.71 -30.98
C LEU A 622 -10.64 0.26 -31.53
N GLY A 623 -11.23 1.09 -32.39
CA GLY A 623 -12.61 0.96 -32.84
C GLY A 623 -13.58 1.71 -31.93
N GLU A 624 -14.62 2.31 -32.52
CA GLU A 624 -15.52 3.23 -31.81
C GLU A 624 -16.27 2.61 -30.63
N ASN A 625 -16.49 1.29 -30.67
CA ASN A 625 -17.27 0.55 -29.67
C ASN A 625 -16.39 -0.09 -28.58
N PHE A 626 -15.09 0.19 -28.56
CA PHE A 626 -14.14 -0.45 -27.65
C PHE A 626 -14.57 -0.36 -26.17
N PHE A 627 -15.05 0.81 -25.75
CA PHE A 627 -15.45 1.04 -24.36
C PHE A 627 -16.81 0.45 -23.99
N GLU A 628 -17.65 0.03 -24.95
CA GLU A 628 -19.02 -0.46 -24.65
C GLU A 628 -19.03 -1.63 -23.66
N ASN A 629 -18.06 -2.55 -23.78
CA ASN A 629 -17.91 -3.68 -22.86
C ASN A 629 -17.38 -3.24 -21.49
N ILE A 630 -16.44 -2.28 -21.46
CA ILE A 630 -15.86 -1.75 -20.22
C ILE A 630 -16.93 -0.96 -19.44
N THR A 631 -17.87 -0.30 -20.13
CA THR A 631 -18.88 0.56 -19.52
C THR A 631 -20.28 -0.06 -19.50
N LYS A 632 -20.41 -1.37 -19.72
CA LYS A 632 -21.70 -2.06 -19.91
C LYS A 632 -22.68 -1.82 -18.77
N ARG A 633 -22.23 -2.00 -17.52
CA ARG A 633 -22.94 -1.60 -16.29
C ARG A 633 -22.16 -0.53 -15.55
N ALA A 634 -21.63 0.45 -16.28
CA ALA A 634 -20.96 1.59 -15.67
C ALA A 634 -21.85 2.19 -14.56
N ASP A 635 -21.20 2.48 -13.44
CA ASP A 635 -21.79 3.13 -12.28
C ASP A 635 -21.12 4.48 -12.00
N PRO A 636 -21.37 5.50 -12.85
CA PRO A 636 -20.86 6.84 -12.63
C PRO A 636 -21.34 7.46 -11.32
N GLN A 637 -20.65 8.50 -10.90
CA GLN A 637 -21.02 9.27 -9.72
C GLN A 637 -21.10 10.75 -10.04
N LEU A 638 -22.23 11.38 -9.75
CA LEU A 638 -22.36 12.84 -9.76
C LEU A 638 -22.22 13.35 -8.33
N ARG A 639 -21.33 14.32 -8.10
CA ARG A 639 -21.26 15.04 -6.82
C ARG A 639 -21.64 16.50 -7.05
N LEU A 640 -22.52 17.02 -6.20
CA LEU A 640 -22.73 18.46 -6.04
C LEU A 640 -21.85 18.90 -4.87
N LEU A 641 -20.93 19.84 -5.07
CA LEU A 641 -20.00 20.31 -4.04
C LEU A 641 -20.23 21.78 -3.76
N HIS A 642 -20.28 22.13 -2.48
CA HIS A 642 -20.26 23.50 -1.99
C HIS A 642 -19.08 23.69 -1.05
N TYR A 643 -18.26 24.71 -1.34
CA TYR A 643 -17.19 25.17 -0.46
C TYR A 643 -17.68 26.45 0.21
N PRO A 644 -17.99 26.41 1.51
CA PRO A 644 -18.48 27.59 2.22
C PRO A 644 -17.50 28.77 2.17
N ALA A 645 -18.04 29.98 2.40
CA ALA A 645 -17.19 31.14 2.64
C ALA A 645 -16.40 30.91 3.93
N ILE A 646 -15.08 31.07 3.86
CA ILE A 646 -14.17 30.71 4.95
C ILE A 646 -13.00 31.67 5.01
N GLU A 647 -12.50 31.96 6.21
CA GLU A 647 -11.32 32.79 6.39
C GLU A 647 -10.11 32.13 5.73
N LYS A 648 -9.37 32.90 4.92
CA LYS A 648 -8.21 32.43 4.16
C LYS A 648 -7.16 31.76 5.05
N LYS A 649 -6.95 32.31 6.25
CA LYS A 649 -6.02 31.79 7.26
C LYS A 649 -6.36 30.39 7.76
N ILE A 650 -7.61 29.93 7.61
CA ILE A 650 -8.02 28.57 8.00
C ILE A 650 -7.58 27.57 6.93
N VAL A 651 -7.76 27.91 5.66
CA VAL A 651 -7.34 27.07 4.52
C VAL A 651 -5.82 27.08 4.32
N GLU A 652 -5.13 28.13 4.74
CA GLU A 652 -3.65 28.21 4.71
C GLU A 652 -2.96 27.46 5.86
N GLN A 653 -3.70 26.93 6.83
CA GLN A 653 -3.13 26.10 7.90
C GLN A 653 -2.67 24.73 7.35
N GLN A 654 -1.58 24.21 7.91
CA GLN A 654 -1.07 22.89 7.54
C GLN A 654 -2.14 21.82 7.76
N GLY A 655 -2.38 20.98 6.74
CA GLY A 655 -3.40 19.92 6.80
C GLY A 655 -4.82 20.38 6.48
N HIS A 656 -5.05 21.66 6.17
CA HIS A 656 -6.33 22.17 5.69
C HIS A 656 -6.26 22.51 4.21
N ALA A 657 -7.34 22.24 3.48
CA ALA A 657 -7.53 22.69 2.11
C ALA A 657 -9.03 22.82 1.81
N ARG A 658 -9.37 23.42 0.66
CA ARG A 658 -10.72 23.23 0.13
C ARG A 658 -10.84 21.81 -0.45
N ILE A 659 -9.81 21.37 -1.17
CA ILE A 659 -9.52 19.95 -1.44
C ILE A 659 -8.01 19.79 -1.49
N ILE A 660 -7.48 18.82 -0.74
CA ILE A 660 -6.05 18.48 -0.78
C ILE A 660 -5.62 17.83 -2.11
N PRO A 661 -4.31 17.77 -2.42
CA PRO A 661 -3.81 17.10 -3.62
C PRO A 661 -4.25 15.63 -3.74
N HIS A 662 -4.84 15.26 -4.88
CA HIS A 662 -5.26 13.89 -5.19
C HIS A 662 -5.33 13.63 -6.71
N THR A 663 -5.50 12.35 -7.10
CA THR A 663 -5.91 11.92 -8.45
C THR A 663 -7.29 11.27 -8.38
N ASP A 664 -7.96 11.22 -9.53
CA ASP A 664 -9.21 10.47 -9.66
C ASP A 664 -8.93 9.03 -10.06
N PHE A 665 -9.70 8.08 -9.52
CA PHE A 665 -9.43 6.66 -9.70
C PHE A 665 -10.26 5.96 -10.80
N GLY A 666 -11.17 6.65 -11.49
CA GLY A 666 -12.02 6.10 -12.57
C GLY A 666 -11.37 6.08 -13.98
N LEU A 667 -12.19 6.20 -15.03
CA LEU A 667 -11.73 6.37 -16.42
C LEU A 667 -11.47 7.84 -16.75
N CYS A 668 -12.44 8.71 -16.51
CA CYS A 668 -12.30 10.15 -16.61
C CYS A 668 -13.37 10.85 -15.77
N THR A 669 -13.20 12.15 -15.55
CA THR A 669 -14.13 12.97 -14.78
C THR A 669 -14.53 14.19 -15.59
N LEU A 670 -15.81 14.54 -15.59
CA LEU A 670 -16.32 15.80 -16.11
C LEU A 670 -16.48 16.78 -14.95
N LEU A 671 -15.80 17.92 -14.98
CA LEU A 671 -15.84 18.92 -13.93
C LEU A 671 -16.48 20.22 -14.43
N PHE A 672 -17.67 20.51 -13.94
CA PHE A 672 -18.29 21.82 -14.07
C PHE A 672 -17.90 22.66 -12.85
N GLN A 673 -17.43 23.89 -13.08
CA GLN A 673 -17.05 24.82 -12.01
C GLN A 673 -17.63 26.21 -12.25
N ASP A 674 -17.83 26.95 -11.16
CA ASP A 674 -18.20 28.36 -11.23
C ASP A 674 -17.01 29.27 -11.62
N SER A 675 -17.22 30.58 -11.57
CA SER A 675 -16.21 31.59 -11.90
C SER A 675 -15.22 31.92 -10.78
N VAL A 676 -15.32 31.31 -9.60
CA VAL A 676 -14.47 31.64 -8.43
C VAL A 676 -13.04 31.12 -8.60
N GLY A 677 -12.87 29.95 -9.23
CA GLY A 677 -11.57 29.33 -9.46
C GLY A 677 -10.98 28.67 -8.21
N GLY A 678 -9.64 28.59 -8.14
CA GLY A 678 -8.91 27.91 -7.06
C GLY A 678 -8.49 26.48 -7.37
N LEU A 679 -8.91 25.92 -8.51
CA LEU A 679 -8.39 24.66 -9.02
C LEU A 679 -6.94 24.82 -9.49
N GLU A 680 -6.06 23.95 -9.03
CA GLU A 680 -4.70 23.83 -9.52
C GLU A 680 -4.40 22.38 -9.94
N VAL A 681 -3.59 22.22 -10.98
CA VAL A 681 -3.20 20.93 -11.55
C VAL A 681 -1.67 20.80 -11.59
N ASP A 682 -1.17 19.60 -11.35
CA ASP A 682 0.24 19.23 -11.46
C ASP A 682 0.37 17.99 -12.35
N PRO A 683 0.47 18.19 -13.68
CA PRO A 683 0.50 17.09 -14.66
C PRO A 683 1.66 16.12 -14.50
N PHE A 684 2.70 16.53 -13.76
CA PHE A 684 3.95 15.78 -13.64
C PHE A 684 4.21 15.30 -12.21
N HIS A 685 3.28 15.57 -11.27
CA HIS A 685 3.35 15.15 -9.87
C HIS A 685 4.68 15.61 -9.22
N THR A 686 5.09 16.83 -9.55
CA THR A 686 6.34 17.47 -9.12
C THR A 686 6.19 18.36 -7.89
N GLY A 687 4.96 18.63 -7.47
CA GLY A 687 4.59 19.68 -6.52
C GLY A 687 4.41 21.06 -7.17
N ASP A 688 4.67 21.20 -8.48
CA ASP A 688 4.48 22.46 -9.23
C ASP A 688 3.02 22.60 -9.71
N PHE A 689 2.14 22.90 -8.76
CA PHE A 689 0.72 23.14 -9.03
C PHE A 689 0.50 24.44 -9.81
N LYS A 690 -0.23 24.34 -10.92
CA LYS A 690 -0.54 25.47 -11.80
C LYS A 690 -2.05 25.75 -11.82
N PRO A 691 -2.48 27.02 -11.76
CA PRO A 691 -3.90 27.37 -11.81
C PRO A 691 -4.58 26.89 -13.09
N ALA A 692 -5.71 26.20 -12.95
CA ALA A 692 -6.65 25.88 -14.02
C ALA A 692 -7.84 26.85 -13.93
N LEU A 693 -7.69 28.01 -14.58
CA LEU A 693 -8.64 29.13 -14.46
C LEU A 693 -10.02 28.77 -15.06
N PRO A 694 -11.16 29.17 -14.46
CA PRO A 694 -12.46 28.93 -15.06
C PRO A 694 -12.59 29.52 -16.47
N VAL A 695 -13.08 28.73 -17.43
CA VAL A 695 -13.38 29.17 -18.79
C VAL A 695 -14.88 29.02 -19.03
N SER A 696 -15.57 30.13 -19.25
CA SER A 696 -17.03 30.14 -19.43
C SER A 696 -17.45 29.31 -20.66
N GLY A 697 -18.56 28.56 -20.53
CA GLY A 697 -19.09 27.72 -21.61
C GLY A 697 -18.28 26.44 -21.89
N THR A 698 -17.42 26.02 -20.94
CA THR A 698 -16.65 24.78 -21.04
C THR A 698 -16.92 23.86 -19.86
N VAL A 699 -16.70 22.57 -20.07
CA VAL A 699 -16.51 21.57 -19.03
C VAL A 699 -15.05 21.15 -19.01
N LEU A 700 -14.43 21.07 -17.84
CA LEU A 700 -13.09 20.50 -17.75
C LEU A 700 -13.21 18.98 -17.73
N ILE A 701 -12.32 18.30 -18.43
CA ILE A 701 -12.26 16.84 -18.41
C ILE A 701 -10.85 16.43 -18.06
N ASN A 702 -10.71 15.53 -17.09
CA ASN A 702 -9.44 14.90 -16.75
C ASN A 702 -9.49 13.39 -16.89
N ILE A 703 -8.31 12.82 -17.16
CA ILE A 703 -8.10 11.38 -17.15
C ILE A 703 -7.83 10.89 -15.74
N ALA A 704 -8.36 9.73 -15.43
CA ALA A 704 -8.27 9.10 -14.12
C ALA A 704 -7.41 7.81 -14.19
N ASP A 705 -7.06 7.27 -13.03
CA ASP A 705 -6.02 6.23 -12.88
C ASP A 705 -6.28 4.97 -13.71
N LEU A 706 -7.54 4.49 -13.79
CA LEU A 706 -7.84 3.30 -14.59
C LEU A 706 -7.64 3.54 -16.08
N MET A 707 -7.88 4.75 -16.57
CA MET A 707 -7.59 5.07 -17.97
C MET A 707 -6.09 5.23 -18.22
N GLN A 708 -5.31 5.81 -17.29
CA GLN A 708 -3.85 5.81 -17.42
C GLN A 708 -3.31 4.37 -17.48
N ARG A 709 -3.81 3.49 -16.61
CA ARG A 709 -3.47 2.05 -16.61
C ARG A 709 -3.86 1.39 -17.91
N LEU A 710 -5.12 1.51 -18.33
CA LEU A 710 -5.65 0.94 -19.57
C LEU A 710 -4.85 1.39 -20.78
N THR A 711 -4.46 2.66 -20.83
CA THR A 711 -3.70 3.23 -21.94
C THR A 711 -2.19 3.06 -21.80
N ASN A 712 -1.71 2.30 -20.81
CA ASN A 712 -0.28 2.02 -20.59
C ASN A 712 0.59 3.29 -20.54
N ASP A 713 0.16 4.30 -19.77
CA ASP A 713 0.76 5.65 -19.64
C ASP A 713 0.65 6.59 -20.85
N ARG A 714 -0.11 6.21 -21.88
CA ARG A 714 -0.31 7.11 -23.03
C ARG A 714 -1.19 8.31 -22.66
N CYS A 715 -2.23 8.10 -21.87
CA CYS A 715 -2.98 9.18 -21.22
C CYS A 715 -2.53 9.32 -19.76
N ARG A 716 -2.55 10.53 -19.21
CA ARG A 716 -2.03 10.83 -17.86
C ARG A 716 -3.13 11.16 -16.88
N SER A 717 -3.13 10.52 -15.72
CA SER A 717 -3.88 10.97 -14.57
C SER A 717 -3.11 12.05 -13.83
N THR A 718 -3.72 13.23 -13.74
CA THR A 718 -3.05 14.44 -13.27
C THR A 718 -3.49 14.78 -11.86
N MET A 719 -2.51 14.93 -10.98
CA MET A 719 -2.74 15.36 -9.61
C MET A 719 -3.32 16.77 -9.60
N HIS A 720 -4.33 17.01 -8.76
CA HIS A 720 -5.00 18.29 -8.69
C HIS A 720 -5.49 18.58 -7.27
N ARG A 721 -5.73 19.85 -6.98
CA ARG A 721 -6.16 20.35 -5.67
C ARG A 721 -7.05 21.58 -5.81
N VAL A 722 -7.77 21.93 -4.75
CA VAL A 722 -8.51 23.19 -4.67
C VAL A 722 -7.95 24.00 -3.51
N VAL A 723 -7.37 25.15 -3.85
CA VAL A 723 -6.74 26.10 -2.91
C VAL A 723 -7.45 27.46 -2.95
N SER A 724 -6.91 28.41 -2.19
CA SER A 724 -7.31 29.82 -2.22
C SER A 724 -7.19 30.40 -3.63
N PRO A 725 -8.28 30.91 -4.24
CA PRO A 725 -8.19 31.59 -5.53
C PRO A 725 -7.29 32.83 -5.44
N GLN A 726 -6.53 33.11 -6.51
CA GLN A 726 -5.51 34.17 -6.56
C GLN A 726 -6.07 35.59 -6.30
N MET A 727 -7.38 35.79 -6.44
CA MET A 727 -8.08 37.03 -6.10
C MET A 727 -9.00 36.80 -4.90
N SER A 728 -8.50 36.97 -3.69
CA SER A 728 -9.36 37.00 -2.50
C SER A 728 -8.75 37.85 -1.39
N GLY A 729 -9.58 38.64 -0.72
CA GLY A 729 -9.24 39.27 0.55
C GLY A 729 -9.15 38.24 1.66
N ASP A 730 -9.22 38.68 2.92
CA ASP A 730 -9.09 37.76 4.09
C ASP A 730 -10.18 36.68 4.16
N MET A 731 -11.29 36.87 3.45
CA MET A 731 -12.37 35.89 3.29
C MET A 731 -12.39 35.30 1.88
N LEU A 732 -12.32 33.97 1.79
CA LEU A 732 -12.54 33.25 0.55
C LEU A 732 -14.04 33.15 0.28
N PRO A 733 -14.53 33.48 -0.93
CA PRO A 733 -15.95 33.42 -1.25
C PRO A 733 -16.45 31.96 -1.33
N SER A 734 -17.77 31.77 -1.17
CA SER A 734 -18.39 30.48 -1.47
C SER A 734 -18.13 30.07 -2.92
N ARG A 735 -17.88 28.78 -3.14
CA ARG A 735 -17.64 28.18 -4.47
C ARG A 735 -18.51 26.94 -4.65
N TYR A 736 -18.90 26.66 -5.89
CA TYR A 736 -19.61 25.45 -6.27
C TYR A 736 -18.86 24.70 -7.38
N SER A 737 -18.92 23.38 -7.34
CA SER A 737 -18.44 22.52 -8.44
C SER A 737 -19.25 21.25 -8.54
N MET A 738 -19.31 20.65 -9.73
CA MET A 738 -20.07 19.43 -9.98
C MET A 738 -19.21 18.42 -10.76
N PRO A 739 -18.37 17.62 -10.08
CA PRO A 739 -17.66 16.55 -10.75
C PRO A 739 -18.58 15.34 -11.03
N PHE A 740 -18.45 14.79 -12.24
CA PHE A 740 -19.11 13.58 -12.70
C PHE A 740 -18.06 12.54 -13.05
N PHE A 741 -17.88 11.55 -12.17
CA PHE A 741 -16.87 10.50 -12.28
C PHE A 741 -17.39 9.35 -13.14
N ILE A 742 -16.65 8.98 -14.17
CA ILE A 742 -17.00 7.84 -15.02
C ILE A 742 -16.22 6.62 -14.54
N HIS A 743 -16.91 5.73 -13.85
CA HIS A 743 -16.37 4.44 -13.45
C HIS A 743 -16.78 3.34 -14.46
N PRO A 744 -15.90 2.35 -14.73
CA PRO A 744 -16.27 1.18 -15.51
C PRO A 744 -17.41 0.37 -14.89
N ASP A 745 -17.89 -0.64 -15.61
CA ASP A 745 -18.60 -1.78 -15.02
C ASP A 745 -17.74 -2.37 -13.89
N PRO A 746 -18.29 -2.60 -12.68
CA PRO A 746 -17.52 -3.17 -11.56
C PRO A 746 -16.86 -4.51 -11.89
N GLU A 747 -17.40 -5.29 -12.83
CA GLU A 747 -16.82 -6.56 -13.26
C GLU A 747 -15.84 -6.43 -14.42
N ALA A 748 -15.60 -5.20 -14.92
CA ALA A 748 -14.66 -4.99 -16.01
C ALA A 748 -13.22 -5.19 -15.52
N MET A 749 -12.47 -6.03 -16.25
CA MET A 749 -11.03 -6.09 -16.12
C MET A 749 -10.38 -4.98 -16.95
N ILE A 750 -9.58 -4.15 -16.28
CA ILE A 750 -8.79 -3.09 -16.89
C ILE A 750 -7.39 -3.63 -17.13
N ASP A 751 -7.15 -4.11 -18.36
CA ASP A 751 -5.87 -4.67 -18.81
C ASP A 751 -5.14 -3.67 -19.74
N PRO A 752 -3.87 -3.31 -19.49
CA PRO A 752 -3.16 -2.36 -20.34
C PRO A 752 -3.08 -2.76 -21.82
N ILE A 753 -3.43 -1.79 -22.66
CA ILE A 753 -3.42 -1.92 -24.11
C ILE A 753 -1.98 -1.81 -24.63
N ILE A 754 -1.55 -2.83 -25.37
CA ILE A 754 -0.26 -2.88 -26.07
C ILE A 754 -0.50 -2.56 -27.54
N LYS A 755 0.12 -1.48 -28.05
CA LYS A 755 -0.04 -1.01 -29.44
C LYS A 755 1.16 -1.34 -30.30
N GLU A 756 2.35 -1.38 -29.71
CA GLU A 756 3.60 -1.59 -30.45
C GLU A 756 4.20 -2.98 -30.19
N LYS A 757 4.81 -3.56 -31.22
CA LYS A 757 5.48 -4.86 -31.08
C LYS A 757 6.70 -4.72 -30.18
N GLY A 758 6.68 -5.40 -29.03
CA GLY A 758 7.74 -5.34 -28.02
C GLY A 758 7.49 -4.32 -26.90
N GLU A 759 6.36 -3.61 -26.93
CA GLU A 759 5.91 -2.81 -25.80
C GLU A 759 5.49 -3.72 -24.63
N VAL A 760 5.95 -3.36 -23.43
CA VAL A 760 5.70 -4.11 -22.20
C VAL A 760 4.54 -3.48 -21.44
N LYS A 761 3.67 -4.31 -20.85
CA LYS A 761 2.62 -3.85 -19.94
C LYS A 761 3.27 -3.23 -18.70
N ARG A 762 2.96 -1.98 -18.40
CA ARG A 762 3.47 -1.25 -17.23
C ARG A 762 2.68 -1.52 -15.97
N TYR A 763 1.46 -2.03 -16.13
CA TYR A 763 0.55 -2.35 -15.05
C TYR A 763 0.04 -3.77 -15.22
N GLU A 764 -0.25 -4.43 -14.10
CA GLU A 764 -1.04 -5.66 -14.14
C GLU A 764 -2.52 -5.34 -14.37
N PRO A 765 -3.28 -6.27 -14.98
CA PRO A 765 -4.73 -6.15 -15.06
C PRO A 765 -5.36 -5.99 -13.68
N VAL A 766 -6.39 -5.15 -13.58
CA VAL A 766 -7.12 -4.94 -12.32
C VAL A 766 -8.62 -4.97 -12.54
N ASN A 767 -9.37 -5.56 -11.61
CA ASN A 767 -10.83 -5.48 -11.60
C ASN A 767 -11.27 -4.06 -11.18
N ALA A 768 -12.15 -3.43 -11.97
CA ALA A 768 -12.57 -2.05 -11.74
C ALA A 768 -13.39 -1.86 -10.45
N GLY A 769 -14.21 -2.83 -10.07
CA GLY A 769 -15.01 -2.82 -8.85
C GLY A 769 -14.14 -2.91 -7.60
N GLU A 770 -13.22 -3.88 -7.55
CA GLU A 770 -12.25 -4.03 -6.47
C GLU A 770 -11.37 -2.78 -6.32
N TRP A 771 -10.88 -2.23 -7.45
CA TRP A 771 -10.11 -0.99 -7.48
C TRP A 771 -10.88 0.17 -6.86
N ARG A 772 -12.16 0.31 -7.20
CA ARG A 772 -13.02 1.36 -6.65
C ARG A 772 -13.26 1.16 -5.16
N ILE A 773 -13.63 -0.05 -4.72
CA ILE A 773 -13.86 -0.35 -3.29
C ILE A 773 -12.60 -0.05 -2.47
N TYR A 774 -11.43 -0.49 -2.96
CA TYR A 774 -10.14 -0.24 -2.33
C TYR A 774 -9.88 1.26 -2.13
N ASN A 775 -10.10 2.09 -3.16
CA ASN A 775 -9.88 3.53 -3.08
C ASN A 775 -10.96 4.25 -2.25
N THR A 776 -12.24 3.85 -2.34
CA THR A 776 -13.32 4.45 -1.53
C THR A 776 -13.11 4.20 -0.04
N ARG A 777 -12.70 2.99 0.38
CA ARG A 777 -12.42 2.69 1.79
C ARG A 777 -11.28 3.53 2.38
N LYS A 778 -10.30 3.96 1.57
CA LYS A 778 -9.25 4.89 2.02
C LYS A 778 -9.79 6.26 2.42
N ASN A 779 -10.87 6.72 1.78
CA ASN A 779 -11.37 8.09 1.92
C ASN A 779 -12.45 8.26 3.02
N TYR A 780 -13.00 7.17 3.55
CA TYR A 780 -14.13 7.17 4.51
C TYR A 780 -13.84 6.38 5.80
N THR A 781 -12.65 6.51 6.37
CA THR A 781 -12.23 5.80 7.61
C THR A 781 -13.09 6.13 8.84
N SER A 782 -13.85 7.24 8.85
CA SER A 782 -14.67 7.70 9.97
C SER A 782 -16.10 7.14 10.02
N LEU A 783 -16.64 6.65 8.89
CA LEU A 783 -18.04 6.17 8.83
C LEU A 783 -18.22 4.76 9.41
N SER A 784 -17.18 3.94 9.46
CA SER A 784 -17.22 2.61 10.09
C SER A 784 -17.33 2.66 11.62
N ALA A 785 -17.05 3.80 12.25
CA ALA A 785 -17.11 3.97 13.71
C ALA A 785 -18.52 4.31 14.24
N ALA A 786 -19.47 4.70 13.38
CA ALA A 786 -20.80 5.16 13.79
C ALA A 786 -21.91 4.09 13.69
N ALA A 787 -21.58 2.89 13.19
CA ALA A 787 -22.51 1.76 13.07
C ALA A 787 -22.15 0.57 13.98
N ALA A 788 -21.23 0.77 14.94
CA ALA A 788 -20.83 -0.22 15.95
C ALA A 788 -21.44 0.09 17.33
#